data_AF-A0ABD3IB57-F1
#
_entry.id   AF-A0ABD3IB57-F1
#
_cell.length_a   1.000
_cell.length_b   1.000
_cell.length_c   1.000
_cell.angle_alpha   90.00
_cell.angle_beta   90.00
_cell.angle_gamma   90.00
#
_symmetry.space_group_name_H-M   'P 1'
#
loop_
_entity.id
_entity.type
_entity.pdbx_description
1 polymer ?
#
loop_
_entity_poly.entity_id
_entity_poly.type
_entity_poly.pdbx_seq_one_letter_code
_entity_poly.pdbx_strand_id
1 'polypeptide(L)'
;MGKYQASSSSSSGNSMSGLGALSHAYIEFPPLRFKIPGAAGVMYDDGNKLLLVPSPSKVNAWPVNQRPPPDSPAITPIKEGPVLHVRFSLDAKILAVQRSHQEVEFINKDTGMVFSQKCRAGTERILGLFWSDCPTCDLVLVTSSGLELYSLYHGGHGLKLVEVKRSSVSWYVYTHESRLVLLASGMQCKTLSGFQFSAGGIVRIPKFDVALTKAEANRKPVLAPEDIRIATMYGRLYCLQVDRVAMQLNMYRFYRDAVVPQGLLRTWPALLLMFCQGSFVSCCMETLSLQQEGSLPIYSRNVALSVVDNVLLIHEIDSKVVLLYDILGESKGTISAPLPLILRGAPPQSRSVETGNSSSEPDLLGNLATTEGQVYGKGWVFANPDVVLDHHHGVLWKVKLDLEAIAASSSDIPTLLSFLQRRRHEATKAKILSVEVIRSMIIERQPLPLVASAMDVLTSAYARLPKQSNYYDGNSSGRMAQPASRASPQRQAEQLSDDPSRRGPDADTVSRAVETVIHNGKDVSSTAYVEEEPSQSRWTQGSGSDHDDQDSDDGSSTVEEPSANTPAADGIRVKREKRKEIESRNANSQPKPSPSDEVRSGVREQTDSEISVVDPLAGLKEVTSPLISPEEMQQSVFSAIEEEMTVDSTYLVAIIIDYLRSAAAEQIQVNSGLHVLLVHLLAQEQRYHEIWQLVVGKVLPPSRPVAIKLLETGTQHEATRKLGMDMLRQIHGHTEYLKELLQEGRVLEGLRYVRQNKVDSVAPAAFLEAAISLNDPQKLASVFRFCLDFVPNFSLTPDFTMYSSVVSQQCSISV
;
A
#
# COMPACT_ATOMS: atom_id res chain seq x y z
N MET A 1 25.66 -15.94 1.00
CA MET A 1 25.58 -15.36 2.35
C MET A 1 26.54 -14.18 2.45
N GLY A 2 26.08 -12.97 2.11
CA GLY A 2 26.72 -11.74 2.58
C GLY A 2 26.16 -11.38 3.96
N LYS A 3 26.91 -10.63 4.78
CA LYS A 3 26.37 -9.97 5.97
C LYS A 3 26.16 -8.50 5.61
N TYR A 4 24.95 -7.98 5.76
CA TYR A 4 24.72 -6.54 5.63
C TYR A 4 25.54 -5.81 6.70
N GLN A 5 26.59 -5.10 6.27
CA GLN A 5 27.27 -4.09 7.07
C GLN A 5 27.03 -2.74 6.38
N ALA A 6 26.01 -2.02 6.83
CA ALA A 6 25.76 -0.66 6.34
C ALA A 6 26.98 0.22 6.65
N SER A 7 27.66 0.67 5.59
CA SER A 7 28.83 1.54 5.68
C SER A 7 28.38 2.97 6.00
N SER A 8 28.38 3.30 7.28
CA SER A 8 27.94 4.61 7.78
C SER A 8 28.91 5.74 7.39
N SER A 9 28.58 6.45 6.31
CA SER A 9 29.09 7.80 6.07
C SER A 9 28.36 8.82 6.95
N SER A 10 29.02 9.92 7.31
CA SER A 10 28.69 10.68 8.52
C SER A 10 27.81 11.90 8.29
N SER A 11 26.65 11.93 8.96
CA SER A 11 26.01 13.20 9.35
C SER A 11 25.37 13.12 10.74
N SER A 12 25.84 14.01 11.61
CA SER A 12 25.33 14.38 12.95
C SER A 12 24.14 13.61 13.58
N GLY A 13 24.44 12.88 14.66
CA GLY A 13 23.90 13.36 15.95
C GLY A 13 22.76 12.62 16.63
N ASN A 14 22.76 11.28 16.65
CA ASN A 14 22.20 10.57 17.82
C ASN A 14 22.98 9.31 18.14
N SER A 15 23.18 8.99 19.43
CA SER A 15 24.16 8.00 19.85
C SER A 15 23.69 6.55 19.66
N MET A 16 24.41 5.75 18.87
CA MET A 16 24.30 4.29 18.94
C MET A 16 24.77 3.79 20.31
N SER A 17 23.82 3.44 21.17
CA SER A 17 24.06 2.92 22.51
C SER A 17 23.23 1.66 22.77
N GLY A 18 23.78 0.51 22.35
CA GLY A 18 23.20 -0.81 22.65
C GLY A 18 23.31 -1.79 21.49
N LEU A 19 24.21 -2.76 21.61
CA LEU A 19 24.19 -4.01 20.84
C LEU A 19 23.03 -4.89 21.36
N GLY A 20 21.80 -4.47 21.06
CA GLY A 20 20.59 -5.23 21.37
C GLY A 20 20.44 -6.46 20.46
N ALA A 21 19.71 -7.46 20.93
CA ALA A 21 19.29 -8.56 20.09
C ALA A 21 18.41 -8.04 18.93
N LEU A 22 18.64 -8.54 17.71
CA LEU A 22 17.82 -8.20 16.55
C LEU A 22 16.36 -8.60 16.80
N SER A 23 15.42 -7.71 16.48
CA SER A 23 14.00 -8.04 16.46
C SER A 23 13.19 -7.08 15.60
N HIS A 24 12.20 -7.64 14.89
CA HIS A 24 11.28 -6.98 13.96
C HIS A 24 10.13 -6.25 14.66
N ALA A 25 9.86 -6.58 15.93
CA ALA A 25 8.82 -5.95 16.73
C ALA A 25 9.30 -5.71 18.16
N TYR A 26 8.95 -4.55 18.73
CA TYR A 26 9.39 -4.18 20.08
C TYR A 26 8.31 -3.43 20.86
N ILE A 27 8.46 -3.44 22.17
CA ILE A 27 7.78 -2.52 23.10
C ILE A 27 8.76 -1.43 23.54
N GLU A 28 8.24 -0.22 23.69
CA GLU A 28 9.03 1.01 23.91
C GLU A 28 9.01 1.43 25.40
N PHE A 29 10.20 1.70 25.94
CA PHE A 29 10.39 2.31 27.27
C PHE A 29 10.42 3.85 27.16
N PRO A 30 9.89 4.61 28.14
CA PRO A 30 9.20 4.15 29.34
C PRO A 30 7.75 3.71 29.05
N PRO A 31 7.24 2.67 29.73
CA PRO A 31 5.82 2.33 29.68
C PRO A 31 4.95 3.41 30.36
N LEU A 32 3.68 3.47 29.96
CA LEU A 32 2.69 4.26 30.68
C LEU A 32 2.26 3.49 31.94
N ARG A 33 2.77 3.90 33.10
CA ARG A 33 2.42 3.35 34.42
C ARG A 33 1.07 3.89 34.90
N PHE A 34 0.17 3.01 35.33
CA PHE A 34 -1.22 3.34 35.70
C PHE A 34 -1.67 2.74 37.06
N LYS A 35 -0.75 2.14 37.82
CA LYS A 35 -1.04 1.34 39.02
C LYS A 35 -1.70 2.17 40.14
N ILE A 36 -3.01 2.00 40.32
CA ILE A 36 -3.81 2.64 41.37
C ILE A 36 -4.24 1.63 42.44
N PRO A 37 -3.94 1.86 43.74
CA PRO A 37 -4.48 1.04 44.82
C PRO A 37 -6.01 1.04 44.83
N GLY A 38 -6.62 -0.15 45.00
CA GLY A 38 -8.08 -0.30 45.04
C GLY A 38 -8.80 -0.08 43.71
N ALA A 39 -8.10 -0.15 42.57
CA ALA A 39 -8.76 -0.15 41.26
C ALA A 39 -9.66 -1.40 41.09
N ALA A 40 -10.85 -1.22 40.50
CA ALA A 40 -11.80 -2.28 40.21
C ALA A 40 -11.48 -3.06 38.91
N GLY A 41 -10.52 -2.57 38.12
CA GLY A 41 -10.08 -3.15 36.86
C GLY A 41 -9.32 -2.15 36.01
N VAL A 42 -9.03 -2.52 34.76
CA VAL A 42 -8.40 -1.67 33.74
C VAL A 42 -9.16 -1.88 32.44
N MET A 43 -9.48 -0.80 31.74
CA MET A 43 -10.20 -0.84 30.47
C MET A 43 -9.57 0.12 29.47
N TYR A 44 -9.64 -0.22 28.19
CA TYR A 44 -9.19 0.63 27.11
C TYR A 44 -10.40 1.11 26.28
N ASP A 45 -10.62 2.42 26.29
CA ASP A 45 -11.59 3.07 25.41
C ASP A 45 -10.92 3.32 24.07
N ASP A 46 -11.10 2.36 23.15
CA ASP A 46 -10.50 2.37 21.82
C ASP A 46 -11.07 3.44 20.87
N GLY A 47 -12.15 4.12 21.28
CA GLY A 47 -12.70 5.27 20.57
C GLY A 47 -11.97 6.56 20.93
N ASN A 48 -11.91 6.88 22.23
CA ASN A 48 -11.19 8.05 22.73
C ASN A 48 -9.67 7.84 22.85
N LYS A 49 -9.18 6.62 22.60
CA LYS A 49 -7.78 6.16 22.82
C LYS A 49 -7.30 6.47 24.26
N LEU A 50 -8.19 6.22 25.23
CA LEU A 50 -7.95 6.43 26.66
C LEU A 50 -7.79 5.10 27.38
N LEU A 51 -6.83 5.03 28.30
CA LEU A 51 -6.77 4.02 29.34
C LEU A 51 -7.61 4.48 30.54
N LEU A 52 -8.59 3.68 30.95
CA LEU A 52 -9.53 3.97 32.03
C LEU A 52 -9.33 3.00 33.20
N VAL A 53 -8.99 3.53 34.37
CA VAL A 53 -8.81 2.78 35.61
C VAL A 53 -9.85 3.25 36.64
N PRO A 54 -10.99 2.54 36.79
CA PRO A 54 -11.97 2.85 37.82
C PRO A 54 -11.47 2.49 39.22
N SER A 55 -11.75 3.37 40.17
CA SER A 55 -11.71 3.17 41.62
C SER A 55 -13.15 3.35 42.16
N PRO A 56 -13.49 2.92 43.38
CA PRO A 56 -14.88 2.96 43.89
C PRO A 56 -15.63 4.29 43.74
N SER A 57 -14.93 5.42 43.93
CA SER A 57 -15.48 6.79 43.89
C SER A 57 -14.94 7.68 42.76
N LYS A 58 -14.08 7.16 41.87
CA LYS A 58 -13.51 7.94 40.76
C LYS A 58 -13.03 7.07 39.60
N VAL A 59 -13.08 7.60 38.38
CA VAL A 59 -12.40 7.03 37.21
C VAL A 59 -11.18 7.88 36.87
N ASN A 60 -10.04 7.24 36.68
CA ASN A 60 -8.77 7.86 36.36
C ASN A 60 -8.44 7.53 34.90
N ALA A 61 -8.16 8.53 34.06
CA ALA A 61 -8.01 8.38 32.61
C ALA A 61 -6.68 8.92 32.09
N TRP A 62 -5.98 8.15 31.26
CA TRP A 62 -4.75 8.57 30.56
C TRP A 62 -4.91 8.47 29.03
N PRO A 63 -4.51 9.49 28.25
CA PRO A 63 -4.41 9.39 26.80
C PRO A 63 -3.21 8.53 26.36
N VAL A 64 -3.49 7.48 25.58
CA VAL A 64 -2.49 6.48 25.17
C VAL A 64 -1.65 6.92 23.95
N ASN A 65 -2.10 7.97 23.25
CA ASN A 65 -1.43 8.50 22.05
C ASN A 65 -0.46 9.66 22.32
N GLN A 66 -0.37 10.17 23.55
CA GLN A 66 0.55 11.27 23.89
C GLN A 66 1.97 10.75 24.17
N ARG A 67 2.97 11.47 23.66
CA ARG A 67 4.40 11.25 23.94
C ARG A 67 5.06 12.57 24.36
N PRO A 68 5.72 12.65 25.52
CA PRO A 68 5.75 11.64 26.58
C PRO A 68 4.34 11.36 27.15
N PRO A 69 4.13 10.21 27.82
CA PRO A 69 2.91 9.97 28.59
C PRO A 69 2.73 11.06 29.67
N PRO A 70 1.50 11.52 29.95
CA PRO A 70 1.28 12.54 30.98
C PRO A 70 1.47 11.98 32.39
N ASP A 71 2.15 12.73 33.25
CA ASP A 71 2.53 12.34 34.62
C ASP A 71 1.33 12.08 35.56
N SER A 72 0.14 12.56 35.21
CA SER A 72 -1.07 12.40 36.03
C SER A 72 -2.32 12.11 35.18
N PRO A 73 -3.27 11.30 35.71
CA PRO A 73 -4.53 11.01 35.03
C PRO A 73 -5.51 12.19 35.12
N ALA A 74 -6.35 12.34 34.11
CA ALA A 74 -7.59 13.08 34.24
C ALA A 74 -8.55 12.30 35.16
N ILE A 75 -8.99 12.92 36.27
CA ILE A 75 -9.87 12.27 37.25
C ILE A 75 -11.32 12.74 37.03
N THR A 76 -12.25 11.79 36.91
CA THR A 76 -13.69 12.03 36.90
C THR A 76 -14.33 11.39 38.13
N PRO A 77 -15.00 12.16 39.02
CA PRO A 77 -15.67 11.58 40.20
C PRO A 77 -16.88 10.75 39.79
N ILE A 78 -17.15 9.67 40.52
CA ILE A 78 -18.35 8.83 40.36
C ILE A 78 -18.95 8.51 41.73
N LYS A 79 -20.25 8.19 41.79
CA LYS A 79 -20.83 7.68 43.05
C LYS A 79 -20.18 6.36 43.45
N GLU A 80 -20.07 6.11 44.74
CA GLU A 80 -19.60 4.82 45.26
C GLU A 80 -20.54 3.68 44.89
N GLY A 81 -19.96 2.55 44.48
CA GLY A 81 -20.70 1.35 44.09
C GLY A 81 -19.91 0.46 43.15
N PRO A 82 -20.48 -0.69 42.73
CA PRO A 82 -19.86 -1.56 41.74
C PRO A 82 -19.66 -0.84 40.40
N VAL A 83 -18.62 -1.28 39.67
CA VAL A 83 -18.28 -0.82 38.33
C VAL A 83 -17.86 -2.05 37.52
N LEU A 84 -18.67 -2.44 36.53
CA LEU A 84 -18.39 -3.57 35.64
C LEU A 84 -17.69 -3.14 34.35
N HIS A 85 -18.09 -2.00 33.79
CA HIS A 85 -17.52 -1.44 32.56
C HIS A 85 -17.67 0.08 32.54
N VAL A 86 -16.75 0.79 31.87
CA VAL A 86 -16.72 2.25 31.78
C VAL A 86 -16.26 2.68 30.39
N ARG A 87 -16.96 3.64 29.77
CA ARG A 87 -16.53 4.34 28.54
C ARG A 87 -16.98 5.79 28.49
N PHE A 88 -16.18 6.63 27.85
CA PHE A 88 -16.58 8.01 27.55
C PHE A 88 -17.33 8.09 26.22
N SER A 89 -18.21 9.08 26.08
CA SER A 89 -18.72 9.54 24.78
C SER A 89 -17.54 9.96 23.87
N LEU A 90 -17.77 10.01 22.55
CA LEU A 90 -16.71 10.30 21.57
C LEU A 90 -16.22 11.77 21.60
N ASP A 91 -16.90 12.63 22.37
CA ASP A 91 -16.48 13.99 22.71
C ASP A 91 -15.97 14.13 24.15
N ALA A 92 -15.79 13.00 24.84
CA ALA A 92 -15.36 12.86 26.23
C ALA A 92 -16.19 13.59 27.31
N LYS A 93 -17.40 14.09 27.01
CA LYS A 93 -18.25 14.83 27.97
C LYS A 93 -19.07 13.94 28.89
N ILE A 94 -19.58 12.81 28.40
CA ILE A 94 -20.44 11.90 29.16
C ILE A 94 -19.69 10.62 29.48
N LEU A 95 -19.64 10.27 30.76
CA LEU A 95 -19.10 9.02 31.26
C LEU A 95 -20.23 8.02 31.46
N ALA A 96 -20.21 6.91 30.72
CA ALA A 96 -21.10 5.77 30.95
C ALA A 96 -20.42 4.77 31.90
N VAL A 97 -21.10 4.43 33.00
CA VAL A 97 -20.64 3.50 34.04
C VAL A 97 -21.65 2.38 34.18
N GLN A 98 -21.32 1.18 33.71
CA GLN A 98 -22.16 0.00 33.92
C GLN A 98 -22.07 -0.45 35.38
N ARG A 99 -23.13 -0.22 36.14
CA ARG A 99 -23.22 -0.56 37.57
C ARG A 99 -23.62 -2.02 37.80
N SER A 100 -24.39 -2.60 36.88
CA SER A 100 -24.82 -4.00 36.95
C SER A 100 -25.10 -4.57 35.55
N HIS A 101 -25.47 -5.85 35.47
CA HIS A 101 -26.01 -6.44 34.24
C HIS A 101 -27.42 -5.94 33.87
N GLN A 102 -27.99 -4.97 34.60
CA GLN A 102 -29.32 -4.40 34.34
C GLN A 102 -29.36 -2.87 34.36
N GLU A 103 -28.27 -2.17 34.71
CA GLU A 103 -28.24 -0.72 34.88
C GLU A 103 -26.89 -0.10 34.45
N VAL A 104 -26.98 0.96 33.64
CA VAL A 104 -25.87 1.86 33.31
C VAL A 104 -26.21 3.26 33.83
N GLU A 105 -25.30 3.85 34.59
CA GLU A 105 -25.34 5.25 35.02
C GLU A 105 -24.56 6.11 34.03
N PHE A 106 -25.08 7.29 33.72
CA PHE A 106 -24.47 8.27 32.80
C PHE A 106 -24.22 9.57 33.56
N ILE A 107 -22.98 10.05 33.53
CA ILE A 107 -22.52 11.24 34.25
C ILE A 107 -22.03 12.25 33.22
N ASN A 108 -22.73 13.38 33.10
CA ASN A 108 -22.35 14.48 32.22
C ASN A 108 -21.38 15.42 32.97
N LYS A 109 -20.11 15.45 32.55
CA LYS A 109 -19.04 16.18 33.25
C LYS A 109 -19.25 17.69 33.28
N ASP A 110 -19.75 18.26 32.19
CA ASP A 110 -19.85 19.71 32.01
C ASP A 110 -21.01 20.32 32.83
N THR A 111 -22.03 19.52 33.14
CA THR A 111 -23.24 19.95 33.87
C THR A 111 -23.38 19.32 35.26
N GLY A 112 -22.58 18.30 35.58
CA GLY A 112 -22.73 17.48 36.79
C GLY A 112 -23.98 16.60 36.83
N MET A 113 -24.80 16.59 35.78
CA MET A 113 -26.05 15.79 35.75
C MET A 113 -25.76 14.29 35.71
N VAL A 114 -26.58 13.52 36.43
CA VAL A 114 -26.49 12.06 36.49
C VAL A 114 -27.87 11.43 36.27
N PHE A 115 -27.97 10.53 35.30
CA PHE A 115 -29.17 9.73 35.04
C PHE A 115 -28.78 8.26 34.85
N SER A 116 -29.74 7.31 34.88
CA SER A 116 -29.46 5.91 34.57
C SER A 116 -30.47 5.28 33.61
N GLN A 117 -29.99 4.33 32.81
CA GLN A 117 -30.80 3.51 31.92
C GLN A 117 -30.82 2.08 32.45
N LYS A 118 -32.03 1.49 32.51
CA LYS A 118 -32.26 0.11 32.97
C LYS A 118 -32.74 -0.78 31.81
N CYS A 119 -32.52 -2.09 31.93
CA CYS A 119 -33.14 -3.09 31.04
C CYS A 119 -34.67 -2.92 30.99
N ARG A 120 -35.27 -3.19 29.82
CA ARG A 120 -36.73 -3.14 29.65
C ARG A 120 -37.45 -4.33 30.28
N ALA A 121 -36.83 -5.50 30.24
CA ALA A 121 -37.35 -6.73 30.83
C ALA A 121 -36.42 -7.23 31.94
N GLY A 122 -36.99 -7.71 33.05
CA GLY A 122 -36.21 -8.23 34.19
C GLY A 122 -35.40 -9.50 33.87
N THR A 123 -35.67 -10.17 32.76
CA THR A 123 -34.91 -11.33 32.24
C THR A 123 -33.77 -10.93 31.30
N GLU A 124 -33.75 -9.68 30.82
CA GLU A 124 -32.76 -9.17 29.89
C GLU A 124 -31.50 -8.71 30.62
N ARG A 125 -30.33 -8.90 30.00
CA ARG A 125 -29.03 -8.55 30.59
C ARG A 125 -28.22 -7.68 29.62
N ILE A 126 -27.64 -6.61 30.14
CA ILE A 126 -26.67 -5.76 29.45
C ILE A 126 -25.33 -6.51 29.41
N LEU A 127 -24.91 -6.87 28.19
CA LEU A 127 -23.59 -7.45 27.90
C LEU A 127 -22.52 -6.36 27.80
N GLY A 128 -22.91 -5.17 27.36
CA GLY A 128 -22.06 -3.98 27.39
C GLY A 128 -22.65 -2.82 26.57
N LEU A 129 -21.81 -1.84 26.27
CA LEU A 129 -22.22 -0.62 25.56
C LEU A 129 -21.07 -0.03 24.73
N PHE A 130 -21.41 0.68 23.67
CA PHE A 130 -20.49 1.52 22.93
C PHE A 130 -21.17 2.79 22.40
N TRP A 131 -20.38 3.85 22.26
CA TRP A 131 -20.79 5.10 21.63
C TRP A 131 -20.53 5.04 20.11
N SER A 132 -21.33 5.79 19.36
CA SER A 132 -21.30 5.84 17.90
C SER A 132 -21.42 7.29 17.43
N ASP A 133 -20.79 7.61 16.30
CA ASP A 133 -20.95 8.86 15.56
C ASP A 133 -21.88 8.69 14.34
N CYS A 134 -22.69 7.63 14.34
CA CYS A 134 -23.70 7.41 13.32
C CYS A 134 -24.89 8.36 13.51
N PRO A 135 -25.35 9.11 12.48
CA PRO A 135 -26.41 10.10 12.63
C PRO A 135 -27.79 9.52 13.02
N THR A 136 -27.92 8.20 13.14
CA THR A 136 -29.14 7.52 13.62
C THR A 136 -29.14 7.20 15.12
N CYS A 137 -27.99 7.18 15.79
CA CYS A 137 -27.89 6.86 17.23
C CYS A 137 -26.52 7.23 17.81
N ASP A 138 -26.52 7.93 18.93
CA ASP A 138 -25.30 8.32 19.67
C ASP A 138 -24.74 7.14 20.52
N LEU A 139 -25.62 6.26 21.01
CA LEU A 139 -25.29 5.18 21.94
C LEU A 139 -25.95 3.86 21.52
N VAL A 140 -25.23 2.75 21.69
CA VAL A 140 -25.76 1.40 21.54
C VAL A 140 -25.56 0.61 22.83
N LEU A 141 -26.64 0.05 23.37
CA LEU A 141 -26.56 -0.99 24.40
C LEU A 141 -26.64 -2.37 23.72
N VAL A 142 -25.74 -3.26 24.09
CA VAL A 142 -25.75 -4.66 23.66
C VAL A 142 -26.39 -5.49 24.76
N THR A 143 -27.52 -6.14 24.46
CA THR A 143 -28.26 -6.98 25.42
C THR A 143 -28.28 -8.43 24.97
N SER A 144 -28.64 -9.34 25.89
CA SER A 144 -28.92 -10.75 25.56
C SER A 144 -30.04 -10.95 24.53
N SER A 145 -30.84 -9.90 24.23
CA SER A 145 -31.96 -9.91 23.28
C SER A 145 -31.72 -9.06 22.03
N GLY A 146 -30.54 -8.44 21.87
CA GLY A 146 -30.12 -7.78 20.63
C GLY A 146 -29.33 -6.49 20.83
N LEU A 147 -29.57 -5.52 19.97
CA LEU A 147 -29.07 -4.15 20.12
C LEU A 147 -30.23 -3.20 20.43
N GLU A 148 -30.06 -2.35 21.43
CA GLU A 148 -30.90 -1.18 21.64
C GLU A 148 -30.14 0.09 21.24
N LEU A 149 -30.71 0.86 20.30
CA LEU A 149 -30.10 2.06 19.74
C LEU A 149 -30.76 3.28 20.38
N TYR A 150 -29.94 4.14 20.99
CA TYR A 150 -30.37 5.33 21.71
C TYR A 150 -29.75 6.59 21.11
N SER A 151 -30.47 7.70 21.24
CA SER A 151 -29.94 9.05 21.01
C SER A 151 -30.06 9.89 22.27
N LEU A 152 -29.11 10.81 22.48
CA LEU A 152 -29.10 11.74 23.61
C LEU A 152 -30.16 12.84 23.43
N TYR A 153 -30.86 13.19 24.51
CA TYR A 153 -31.66 14.42 24.49
C TYR A 153 -30.75 15.65 24.39
N HIS A 154 -31.25 16.71 23.76
CA HIS A 154 -30.54 17.98 23.64
C HIS A 154 -30.24 18.53 25.05
N GLY A 155 -28.96 18.80 25.33
CA GLY A 155 -28.45 19.12 26.68
C GLY A 155 -27.98 17.92 27.51
N GLY A 156 -28.02 16.69 26.98
CA GLY A 156 -27.36 15.51 27.58
C GLY A 156 -27.94 15.07 28.93
N HIS A 157 -29.25 15.25 29.13
CA HIS A 157 -29.96 14.95 30.38
C HIS A 157 -30.69 13.59 30.41
N GLY A 158 -30.56 12.79 29.34
CA GLY A 158 -31.18 11.47 29.24
C GLY A 158 -31.06 10.86 27.84
N LEU A 159 -31.65 9.68 27.67
CA LEU A 159 -31.64 8.93 26.41
C LEU A 159 -33.05 8.70 25.87
N LYS A 160 -33.19 8.79 24.54
CA LYS A 160 -34.36 8.41 23.76
C LYS A 160 -34.03 7.14 22.98
N LEU A 161 -34.84 6.08 23.12
CA LEU A 161 -34.72 4.92 22.24
C LEU A 161 -35.12 5.32 20.81
N VAL A 162 -34.28 4.95 19.83
CA VAL A 162 -34.54 5.11 18.40
C VAL A 162 -34.99 3.78 17.78
N GLU A 163 -34.29 2.68 18.06
CA GLU A 163 -34.56 1.37 17.43
C GLU A 163 -34.15 0.20 18.33
N VAL A 164 -34.73 -0.99 18.11
CA VAL A 164 -34.30 -2.25 18.76
C VAL A 164 -34.13 -3.35 17.71
N LYS A 165 -32.88 -3.78 17.47
CA LYS A 165 -32.54 -4.86 16.53
C LYS A 165 -32.46 -6.19 17.28
N ARG A 166 -33.60 -6.89 17.36
CA ARG A 166 -33.74 -8.14 18.13
C ARG A 166 -32.90 -9.29 17.55
N SER A 167 -32.11 -9.94 18.40
CA SER A 167 -31.40 -11.20 18.12
C SER A 167 -31.02 -11.86 19.44
N SER A 168 -30.97 -13.19 19.52
CA SER A 168 -30.25 -13.85 20.61
C SER A 168 -28.76 -13.49 20.49
N VAL A 169 -28.13 -13.06 21.60
CA VAL A 169 -26.70 -12.72 21.68
C VAL A 169 -26.09 -13.44 22.87
N SER A 170 -25.06 -14.25 22.62
CA SER A 170 -24.28 -14.94 23.65
C SER A 170 -23.12 -14.07 24.17
N TRP A 171 -22.41 -13.43 23.23
CA TRP A 171 -21.36 -12.44 23.48
C TRP A 171 -21.23 -11.52 22.25
N TYR A 172 -20.47 -10.43 22.39
CA TYR A 172 -20.18 -9.51 21.29
C TYR A 172 -18.70 -9.10 21.27
N VAL A 173 -18.23 -8.65 20.11
CA VAL A 173 -16.94 -7.96 19.92
C VAL A 173 -17.23 -6.66 19.15
N TYR A 174 -16.64 -5.54 19.58
CA TYR A 174 -16.75 -4.24 18.92
C TYR A 174 -15.38 -3.57 18.86
N THR A 175 -15.10 -2.83 17.78
CA THR A 175 -14.03 -1.83 17.77
C THR A 175 -14.54 -0.54 17.16
N HIS A 176 -14.19 0.61 17.75
CA HIS A 176 -14.54 1.91 17.20
C HIS A 176 -13.74 2.23 15.92
N GLU A 177 -12.55 1.63 15.77
CA GLU A 177 -11.70 1.76 14.58
C GLU A 177 -12.34 1.17 13.31
N SER A 178 -13.00 0.02 13.43
CA SER A 178 -13.80 -0.58 12.35
C SER A 178 -15.24 -0.05 12.31
N ARG A 179 -15.69 0.52 13.43
CA ARG A 179 -17.08 0.88 13.75
C ARG A 179 -18.06 -0.28 13.64
N LEU A 180 -17.55 -1.51 13.74
CA LEU A 180 -18.30 -2.75 13.55
C LEU A 180 -18.49 -3.47 14.89
N VAL A 181 -19.73 -3.83 15.19
CA VAL A 181 -20.03 -4.86 16.20
C VAL A 181 -20.30 -6.20 15.51
N LEU A 182 -19.71 -7.26 16.03
CA LEU A 182 -20.08 -8.65 15.74
C LEU A 182 -20.81 -9.25 16.94
N LEU A 183 -21.95 -9.89 16.69
CA LEU A 183 -22.80 -10.55 17.68
C LEU A 183 -22.79 -12.05 17.42
N ALA A 184 -22.36 -12.82 18.43
CA ALA A 184 -22.36 -14.27 18.38
C ALA A 184 -23.67 -14.86 18.87
N SER A 185 -24.14 -15.91 18.21
CA SER A 185 -25.46 -16.49 18.48
C SER A 185 -25.48 -18.03 18.37
N GLY A 186 -26.48 -18.64 19.04
CA GLY A 186 -26.64 -20.09 19.12
C GLY A 186 -25.76 -20.76 20.19
N MET A 187 -26.06 -22.03 20.49
CA MET A 187 -25.43 -22.79 21.60
C MET A 187 -23.91 -23.00 21.46
N GLN A 188 -23.37 -22.87 20.25
CA GLN A 188 -21.93 -22.99 19.96
C GLN A 188 -21.27 -21.63 19.65
N CYS A 189 -22.02 -20.52 19.69
CA CYS A 189 -21.58 -19.16 19.33
C CYS A 189 -21.03 -18.99 17.89
N LYS A 190 -20.98 -20.05 17.07
CA LYS A 190 -20.39 -20.04 15.72
C LYS A 190 -21.08 -19.13 14.69
N THR A 191 -22.36 -18.80 14.90
CA THR A 191 -23.14 -18.00 13.95
C THR A 191 -22.99 -16.52 14.31
N LEU A 192 -22.15 -15.83 13.54
CA LEU A 192 -21.87 -14.41 13.72
C LEU A 192 -22.79 -13.55 12.86
N SER A 193 -23.11 -12.36 13.36
CA SER A 193 -23.87 -11.34 12.61
C SER A 193 -23.39 -9.95 12.96
N GLY A 194 -23.19 -9.09 11.96
CA GLY A 194 -22.53 -7.80 12.14
C GLY A 194 -23.40 -6.58 11.85
N PHE A 195 -23.11 -5.48 12.53
CA PHE A 195 -23.65 -4.16 12.23
C PHE A 195 -22.51 -3.13 12.26
N GLN A 196 -22.24 -2.50 11.12
CA GLN A 196 -21.30 -1.39 11.00
C GLN A 196 -22.04 -0.06 11.11
N PHE A 197 -21.50 0.85 11.91
CA PHE A 197 -22.05 2.17 12.16
C PHE A 197 -21.22 3.20 11.38
N SER A 198 -21.81 3.91 10.44
CA SER A 198 -21.11 4.85 9.56
C SER A 198 -21.83 6.19 9.45
N ALA A 199 -21.15 7.21 8.92
CA ALA A 199 -21.79 8.48 8.57
C ALA A 199 -22.94 8.30 7.55
N GLY A 200 -22.89 7.25 6.72
CA GLY A 200 -23.96 6.85 5.79
C GLY A 200 -25.09 6.04 6.44
N GLY A 201 -25.13 5.91 7.76
CA GLY A 201 -26.07 5.07 8.50
C GLY A 201 -25.52 3.71 8.88
N ILE A 202 -26.41 2.78 9.24
CA ILE A 202 -26.05 1.46 9.78
C ILE A 202 -26.14 0.39 8.68
N VAL A 203 -25.00 -0.20 8.33
CA VAL A 203 -24.91 -1.32 7.38
C VAL A 203 -24.97 -2.63 8.16
N ARG A 204 -25.88 -3.53 7.79
CA ARG A 204 -25.94 -4.88 8.35
C ARG A 204 -25.08 -5.82 7.51
N ILE A 205 -24.05 -6.41 8.12
CA ILE A 205 -23.22 -7.45 7.49
C ILE A 205 -24.05 -8.75 7.42
N PRO A 206 -23.92 -9.55 6.34
CA PRO A 206 -24.55 -10.87 6.25
C PRO A 206 -24.24 -11.76 7.47
N LYS A 207 -25.18 -12.63 7.83
CA LYS A 207 -24.92 -13.66 8.84
C LYS A 207 -24.01 -14.73 8.23
N PHE A 208 -22.98 -15.13 8.95
CA PHE A 208 -22.05 -16.19 8.52
C PHE A 208 -21.74 -17.13 9.67
N ASP A 209 -21.46 -18.39 9.33
CA ASP A 209 -20.99 -19.40 10.28
C ASP A 209 -19.47 -19.48 10.23
N VAL A 210 -18.84 -19.42 11.40
CA VAL A 210 -17.42 -19.69 11.59
C VAL A 210 -17.17 -21.20 11.54
N ALA A 211 -16.20 -21.63 10.72
CA ALA A 211 -15.71 -22.99 10.75
C ALA A 211 -14.91 -23.25 12.03
N LEU A 212 -15.19 -24.37 12.70
CA LEU A 212 -14.48 -24.80 13.92
C LEU A 212 -14.09 -26.26 13.81
N THR A 213 -12.80 -26.54 14.01
CA THR A 213 -12.26 -27.89 14.04
C THR A 213 -12.66 -28.62 15.32
N LYS A 214 -13.02 -29.90 15.21
CA LYS A 214 -13.46 -30.72 16.34
C LYS A 214 -12.24 -31.31 17.05
N ALA A 215 -12.03 -30.95 18.32
CA ALA A 215 -10.94 -31.51 19.12
C ALA A 215 -11.16 -32.99 19.49
N GLU A 216 -12.41 -33.39 19.73
CA GLU A 216 -12.78 -34.74 20.18
C GLU A 216 -14.13 -35.14 19.56
N ALA A 217 -14.37 -36.45 19.37
CA ALA A 217 -15.60 -36.96 18.77
C ALA A 217 -16.88 -36.60 19.56
N ASN A 218 -16.78 -36.45 20.89
CA ASN A 218 -17.92 -36.32 21.80
C ASN A 218 -18.15 -34.89 22.32
N ARG A 219 -17.28 -33.92 22.04
CA ARG A 219 -17.42 -32.52 22.49
C ARG A 219 -17.55 -31.56 21.31
N LYS A 220 -18.70 -30.89 21.23
CA LYS A 220 -18.94 -29.82 20.24
C LYS A 220 -18.16 -28.56 20.68
N PRO A 221 -17.27 -28.00 19.84
CA PRO A 221 -16.56 -26.78 20.19
C PRO A 221 -17.53 -25.59 20.27
N VAL A 222 -17.20 -24.62 21.11
CA VAL A 222 -17.93 -23.36 21.32
C VAL A 222 -16.95 -22.23 21.06
N LEU A 223 -17.34 -21.25 20.23
CA LEU A 223 -16.49 -20.10 19.90
C LEU A 223 -16.41 -19.14 21.11
N ALA A 224 -15.21 -18.89 21.61
CA ALA A 224 -14.96 -17.87 22.65
C ALA A 224 -14.82 -16.47 22.02
N PRO A 225 -15.13 -15.38 22.75
CA PRO A 225 -14.88 -14.03 22.24
C PRO A 225 -13.38 -13.73 22.12
N GLU A 226 -12.51 -14.35 22.92
CA GLU A 226 -11.04 -14.20 22.77
C GLU A 226 -10.50 -14.73 21.43
N ASP A 227 -11.19 -15.68 20.78
CA ASP A 227 -10.78 -16.28 19.52
C ASP A 227 -11.12 -15.42 18.29
N ILE A 228 -11.87 -14.32 18.47
CA ILE A 228 -12.32 -13.42 17.40
C ILE A 228 -11.75 -12.02 17.56
N ARG A 229 -11.10 -11.51 16.51
CA ARG A 229 -10.69 -10.10 16.39
C ARG A 229 -11.29 -9.46 15.14
N ILE A 230 -11.73 -8.22 15.27
CA ILE A 230 -12.06 -7.36 14.13
C ILE A 230 -10.84 -6.49 13.87
N ALA A 231 -10.36 -6.46 12.64
CA ALA A 231 -9.19 -5.71 12.22
C ALA A 231 -9.46 -4.90 10.95
N THR A 232 -9.00 -3.65 10.92
CA THR A 232 -8.92 -2.84 9.71
C THR A 232 -7.49 -2.91 9.19
N MET A 233 -7.31 -3.38 7.96
CA MET A 233 -5.98 -3.48 7.33
C MET A 233 -6.08 -3.03 5.87
N TYR A 234 -5.29 -2.03 5.50
CA TYR A 234 -5.27 -1.40 4.18
C TYR A 234 -6.66 -0.93 3.72
N GLY A 235 -7.40 -0.28 4.63
CA GLY A 235 -8.77 0.21 4.40
C GLY A 235 -9.85 -0.88 4.35
N ARG A 236 -9.48 -2.17 4.45
CA ARG A 236 -10.38 -3.32 4.34
C ARG A 236 -10.67 -3.93 5.70
N LEU A 237 -11.92 -4.36 5.90
CA LEU A 237 -12.38 -4.98 7.15
C LEU A 237 -12.22 -6.51 7.13
N TYR A 238 -11.66 -7.04 8.20
CA TYR A 238 -11.47 -8.47 8.42
C TYR A 238 -11.98 -8.91 9.80
N CYS A 239 -12.60 -10.09 9.84
CA CYS A 239 -12.70 -10.89 11.05
C CYS A 239 -11.59 -11.94 11.01
N LEU A 240 -10.73 -11.91 12.02
CA LEU A 240 -9.66 -12.87 12.27
C LEU A 240 -10.16 -13.88 13.30
N GLN A 241 -10.04 -15.17 13.01
CA GLN A 241 -10.51 -16.24 13.88
C GLN A 241 -9.41 -17.25 14.16
N VAL A 242 -9.04 -17.38 15.43
CA VAL A 242 -8.08 -18.38 15.90
C VAL A 242 -8.78 -19.75 15.96
N ASP A 243 -8.25 -20.76 15.27
CA ASP A 243 -8.58 -22.17 15.51
C ASP A 243 -7.39 -22.85 16.20
N ARG A 244 -7.47 -22.91 17.54
CA ARG A 244 -6.46 -23.54 18.42
C ARG A 244 -6.44 -25.07 18.33
N VAL A 245 -7.30 -25.67 17.50
CA VAL A 245 -7.35 -27.12 17.25
C VAL A 245 -6.72 -27.44 15.89
N ALA A 246 -7.05 -26.67 14.85
CA ALA A 246 -6.38 -26.75 13.54
C ALA A 246 -4.97 -26.16 13.53
N MET A 247 -4.60 -25.36 14.55
CA MET A 247 -3.38 -24.56 14.58
C MET A 247 -3.33 -23.57 13.40
N GLN A 248 -4.45 -22.88 13.18
CA GLN A 248 -4.66 -21.95 12.06
C GLN A 248 -5.34 -20.65 12.49
N LEU A 249 -5.03 -19.57 11.77
CA LEU A 249 -5.74 -18.29 11.81
C LEU A 249 -6.54 -18.10 10.52
N ASN A 250 -7.86 -18.18 10.62
CA ASN A 250 -8.78 -17.96 9.51
C ASN A 250 -9.10 -16.48 9.33
N MET A 251 -9.08 -15.99 8.09
CA MET A 251 -9.40 -14.60 7.75
C MET A 251 -10.68 -14.53 6.92
N TYR A 252 -11.69 -13.81 7.41
CA TYR A 252 -12.95 -13.54 6.71
C TYR A 252 -12.99 -12.05 6.35
N ARG A 253 -12.96 -11.70 5.06
CA ARG A 253 -13.09 -10.31 4.61
C ARG A 253 -14.56 -9.92 4.54
N PHE A 254 -14.88 -8.73 5.02
CA PHE A 254 -16.22 -8.16 4.94
C PHE A 254 -16.39 -7.25 3.72
N TYR A 255 -17.45 -7.52 2.97
CA TYR A 255 -18.03 -6.64 1.96
C TYR A 255 -19.45 -6.28 2.40
N ARG A 256 -20.11 -5.38 1.67
CA ARG A 256 -21.47 -4.91 1.99
C ARG A 256 -22.48 -6.06 2.05
N ASP A 257 -22.47 -6.89 1.01
CA ASP A 257 -23.49 -7.92 0.77
C ASP A 257 -22.93 -9.35 0.87
N ALA A 258 -21.63 -9.50 1.17
CA ALA A 258 -20.94 -10.79 1.30
C ALA A 258 -19.89 -10.81 2.43
N VAL A 259 -19.71 -11.98 3.05
CA VAL A 259 -18.57 -12.30 3.90
C VAL A 259 -17.78 -13.40 3.22
N VAL A 260 -16.50 -13.17 2.90
CA VAL A 260 -15.73 -14.11 2.08
C VAL A 260 -14.43 -14.57 2.77
N PRO A 261 -14.27 -15.87 3.06
CA PRO A 261 -13.03 -16.40 3.61
C PRO A 261 -11.89 -16.25 2.60
N GLN A 262 -10.76 -15.68 3.02
CA GLN A 262 -9.64 -15.36 2.12
C GLN A 262 -8.98 -16.62 1.54
N GLY A 263 -9.03 -17.75 2.25
CA GLY A 263 -8.55 -19.05 1.77
C GLY A 263 -9.32 -19.67 0.60
N LEU A 264 -10.37 -19.01 0.09
CA LEU A 264 -11.13 -19.48 -1.08
C LEU A 264 -10.92 -18.60 -2.34
N LEU A 265 -10.27 -17.44 -2.22
CA LEU A 265 -10.45 -16.34 -3.20
C LEU A 265 -9.45 -16.28 -4.36
N ARG A 266 -8.23 -16.82 -4.24
CA ARG A 266 -7.21 -16.71 -5.30
C ARG A 266 -7.31 -17.78 -6.41
N THR A 267 -8.15 -18.81 -6.26
CA THR A 267 -8.38 -19.84 -7.31
C THR A 267 -9.51 -19.50 -8.29
N TRP A 268 -10.42 -18.58 -7.94
CA TRP A 268 -11.60 -18.27 -8.75
C TRP A 268 -11.29 -17.75 -10.16
N PRO A 269 -10.33 -16.83 -10.38
CA PRO A 269 -9.98 -16.38 -11.74
C PRO A 269 -9.42 -17.51 -12.62
N ALA A 270 -8.58 -18.38 -12.03
CA ALA A 270 -7.98 -19.51 -12.75
C ALA A 270 -9.03 -20.57 -13.12
N LEU A 271 -9.96 -20.88 -12.20
CA LEU A 271 -11.08 -21.77 -12.48
C LEU A 271 -12.00 -21.20 -13.56
N LEU A 272 -12.31 -19.90 -13.53
CA LEU A 272 -13.15 -19.27 -14.55
C LEU A 272 -12.50 -19.32 -15.94
N LEU A 273 -11.19 -19.04 -16.03
CA LEU A 273 -10.42 -19.17 -17.27
C LEU A 273 -10.40 -20.61 -17.81
N MET A 274 -10.25 -21.61 -16.94
CA MET A 274 -10.34 -23.03 -17.32
C MET A 274 -11.73 -23.39 -17.88
N PHE A 275 -12.81 -22.92 -17.27
CA PHE A 275 -14.17 -23.15 -17.77
C PHE A 275 -14.45 -22.44 -19.10
N CYS A 276 -13.82 -21.31 -19.39
CA CYS A 276 -14.02 -20.57 -20.64
C CYS A 276 -13.36 -21.19 -21.88
N GLN A 277 -12.43 -22.14 -21.75
CA GLN A 277 -11.70 -22.71 -22.90
C GLN A 277 -12.23 -24.07 -23.41
N GLY A 278 -13.33 -24.60 -22.84
CA GLY A 278 -14.12 -25.67 -23.45
C GLY A 278 -13.49 -27.08 -23.53
N SER A 279 -12.22 -27.26 -23.18
CA SER A 279 -11.56 -28.57 -23.15
C SER A 279 -11.90 -29.36 -21.89
N PHE A 280 -12.67 -30.43 -22.04
CA PHE A 280 -12.98 -31.40 -20.99
C PHE A 280 -11.76 -32.28 -20.64
N VAL A 281 -10.78 -31.70 -19.93
CA VAL A 281 -9.65 -32.46 -19.36
C VAL A 281 -10.12 -33.15 -18.08
N SER A 282 -10.42 -34.45 -18.20
CA SER A 282 -10.77 -35.33 -17.07
C SER A 282 -9.55 -35.60 -16.18
N CYS A 283 -9.11 -34.61 -15.39
CA CYS A 283 -8.04 -34.78 -14.41
C CYS A 283 -8.57 -35.42 -13.12
N CYS A 284 -7.74 -36.25 -12.49
CA CYS A 284 -8.09 -37.19 -11.43
C CYS A 284 -8.83 -36.58 -10.23
N MET A 285 -9.82 -37.31 -9.70
CA MET A 285 -10.60 -36.89 -8.52
C MET A 285 -10.03 -37.40 -7.18
N GLU A 286 -8.83 -37.99 -7.20
CA GLU A 286 -8.12 -38.48 -6.01
C GLU A 286 -6.87 -37.61 -5.78
N THR A 287 -6.47 -37.47 -4.51
CA THR A 287 -5.42 -36.56 -3.98
C THR A 287 -5.60 -35.04 -4.15
N LEU A 288 -6.83 -34.55 -4.29
CA LEU A 288 -7.18 -33.20 -3.79
C LEU A 288 -7.40 -33.21 -2.27
N SER A 289 -6.30 -33.30 -1.52
CA SER A 289 -6.28 -32.86 -0.12
C SER A 289 -6.44 -31.34 -0.09
N LEU A 290 -7.70 -30.87 -0.06
CA LEU A 290 -8.07 -29.46 0.09
C LEU A 290 -7.66 -28.93 1.47
N GLN A 291 -6.36 -28.70 1.66
CA GLN A 291 -5.86 -27.83 2.72
C GLN A 291 -6.42 -26.41 2.47
N GLN A 292 -6.79 -25.74 3.57
CA GLN A 292 -7.56 -24.50 3.55
C GLN A 292 -6.64 -23.33 3.14
N GLU A 293 -6.41 -23.17 1.83
CA GLU A 293 -5.16 -22.64 1.25
C GLU A 293 -4.87 -21.12 1.45
N GLY A 294 -5.54 -20.48 2.39
CA GLY A 294 -5.27 -19.13 2.89
C GLY A 294 -5.76 -18.89 4.32
N SER A 295 -5.71 -19.91 5.17
CA SER A 295 -5.48 -19.71 6.60
C SER A 295 -4.00 -19.47 6.86
N LEU A 296 -3.64 -18.57 7.78
CA LEU A 296 -2.25 -18.42 8.22
C LEU A 296 -1.93 -19.47 9.30
N PRO A 297 -0.73 -20.08 9.33
CA PRO A 297 -0.37 -21.03 10.37
C PRO A 297 -0.14 -20.31 11.72
N ILE A 298 -0.47 -21.00 12.82
CA ILE A 298 -0.01 -20.64 14.17
C ILE A 298 0.68 -21.86 14.80
N TYR A 299 1.60 -21.63 15.73
CA TYR A 299 2.53 -22.65 16.20
C TYR A 299 2.36 -22.99 17.70
N SER A 300 1.64 -22.15 18.45
CA SER A 300 1.09 -22.45 19.78
C SER A 300 -0.45 -22.36 19.79
N ARG A 301 -1.06 -22.93 20.83
CA ARG A 301 -2.46 -22.67 21.23
C ARG A 301 -2.58 -21.34 22.01
N ASN A 302 -1.51 -20.90 22.65
CA ASN A 302 -1.40 -19.67 23.41
C ASN A 302 -0.93 -18.54 22.49
N VAL A 303 -1.89 -17.95 21.78
CA VAL A 303 -1.66 -16.94 20.74
C VAL A 303 -2.50 -15.70 21.00
N ALA A 304 -1.88 -14.54 20.76
CA ALA A 304 -2.54 -13.24 20.67
C ALA A 304 -2.26 -12.57 19.33
N LEU A 305 -3.08 -11.59 18.97
CA LEU A 305 -3.03 -10.88 17.69
C LEU A 305 -2.93 -9.37 17.94
N SER A 306 -2.04 -8.71 17.20
CA SER A 306 -1.94 -7.25 17.12
C SER A 306 -1.93 -6.83 15.65
N VAL A 307 -2.29 -5.58 15.36
CA VAL A 307 -2.11 -4.96 14.04
C VAL A 307 -1.34 -3.67 14.22
N VAL A 308 -0.21 -3.53 13.52
CA VAL A 308 0.65 -2.35 13.60
C VAL A 308 0.90 -1.86 12.18
N ASP A 309 0.50 -0.64 11.86
CA ASP A 309 0.70 -0.04 10.53
C ASP A 309 0.16 -0.91 9.37
N ASN A 310 -0.99 -1.56 9.56
CA ASN A 310 -1.61 -2.55 8.64
C ASN A 310 -0.88 -3.91 8.52
N VAL A 311 0.21 -4.14 9.27
CA VAL A 311 0.86 -5.45 9.38
C VAL A 311 0.14 -6.27 10.45
N LEU A 312 -0.16 -7.54 10.16
CA LEU A 312 -0.71 -8.47 11.13
C LEU A 312 0.44 -9.14 11.90
N LEU A 313 0.44 -8.97 13.22
CA LEU A 313 1.38 -9.60 14.14
C LEU A 313 0.68 -10.76 14.85
N ILE A 314 1.19 -11.97 14.66
CA ILE A 314 0.80 -13.14 15.46
C ILE A 314 1.85 -13.32 16.54
N HIS A 315 1.42 -13.21 17.80
CA HIS A 315 2.27 -13.39 18.98
C HIS A 315 2.17 -14.84 19.45
N GLU A 316 3.24 -15.61 19.26
CA GLU A 316 3.37 -16.98 19.76
C GLU A 316 3.88 -16.92 21.20
N ILE A 317 2.97 -16.95 22.17
CA ILE A 317 3.28 -16.53 23.56
C ILE A 317 4.26 -17.49 24.24
N ASP A 318 4.13 -18.80 23.99
CA ASP A 318 4.94 -19.83 24.66
C ASP A 318 6.40 -19.85 24.16
N SER A 319 6.60 -19.69 22.84
CA SER A 319 7.93 -19.58 22.20
C SER A 319 8.47 -18.14 22.17
N LYS A 320 7.63 -17.17 22.54
CA LYS A 320 7.89 -15.72 22.64
C LYS A 320 8.23 -15.01 21.32
N VAL A 321 8.03 -15.67 20.17
CA VAL A 321 8.29 -15.05 18.85
C VAL A 321 7.08 -14.28 18.31
N VAL A 322 7.34 -13.38 17.37
CA VAL A 322 6.31 -12.70 16.58
C VAL A 322 6.45 -13.12 15.12
N LEU A 323 5.37 -13.60 14.52
CA LEU A 323 5.24 -13.74 13.07
C LEU A 323 4.63 -12.46 12.51
N LEU A 324 5.21 -11.92 11.43
CA LEU A 324 4.74 -10.70 10.80
C LEU A 324 4.22 -11.01 9.38
N TYR A 325 2.98 -10.65 9.09
CA TYR A 325 2.33 -10.88 7.80
C TYR A 325 1.86 -9.58 7.15
N ASP A 326 2.29 -9.34 5.92
CA ASP A 326 1.71 -8.30 5.06
C ASP A 326 0.60 -8.93 4.20
N ILE A 327 -0.65 -8.63 4.53
CA ILE A 327 -1.81 -9.26 3.89
C ILE A 327 -2.04 -8.80 2.43
N LEU A 328 -1.29 -7.79 1.95
CA LEU A 328 -1.21 -7.41 0.54
C LEU A 328 0.04 -7.94 -0.16
N GLY A 329 0.86 -8.74 0.53
CA GLY A 329 1.96 -9.47 -0.08
C GLY A 329 1.48 -10.48 -1.13
N GLU A 330 2.36 -10.75 -2.08
CA GLU A 330 2.15 -11.83 -3.06
C GLU A 330 2.49 -13.18 -2.43
N SER A 331 3.57 -13.23 -1.63
CA SER A 331 4.00 -14.38 -0.84
C SER A 331 3.02 -14.70 0.31
N LYS A 332 2.83 -16.00 0.59
CA LYS A 332 2.03 -16.50 1.73
C LYS A 332 2.81 -16.64 3.04
N GLY A 333 4.11 -16.32 3.03
CA GLY A 333 5.01 -16.46 4.17
C GLY A 333 4.96 -15.27 5.13
N THR A 334 5.78 -15.30 6.18
CA THR A 334 6.09 -14.10 6.96
C THR A 334 7.01 -13.16 6.17
N ILE A 335 6.92 -11.86 6.46
CA ILE A 335 7.76 -10.82 5.83
C ILE A 335 9.25 -11.06 6.09
N SER A 336 9.58 -11.58 7.27
CA SER A 336 10.93 -11.87 7.74
C SER A 336 10.89 -13.05 8.71
N ALA A 337 12.07 -13.49 9.20
CA ALA A 337 12.15 -14.58 10.17
C ALA A 337 11.40 -14.26 11.48
N PRO A 338 10.71 -15.22 12.12
CA PRO A 338 10.08 -14.99 13.42
C PRO A 338 11.14 -14.74 14.50
N LEU A 339 11.10 -13.55 15.12
CA LEU A 339 12.04 -13.14 16.18
C LEU A 339 11.30 -12.81 17.48
N PRO A 340 11.98 -12.88 18.65
CA PRO A 340 11.36 -12.55 19.93
C PRO A 340 10.90 -11.09 20.03
N LEU A 341 9.75 -10.85 20.66
CA LEU A 341 9.35 -9.48 21.04
C LEU A 341 10.31 -8.95 22.11
N ILE A 342 10.90 -7.76 21.92
CA ILE A 342 11.90 -7.18 22.85
C ILE A 342 11.46 -5.84 23.45
N LEU A 343 12.10 -5.46 24.55
CA LEU A 343 12.03 -4.11 25.15
C LEU A 343 13.18 -3.24 24.60
N ARG A 344 12.87 -2.03 24.10
CA ARG A 344 13.87 -1.03 23.69
C ARG A 344 13.78 0.24 24.53
N GLY A 345 14.91 0.94 24.70
CA GLY A 345 15.01 2.21 25.43
C GLY A 345 15.14 2.08 26.96
N ALA A 346 15.15 0.86 27.51
CA ALA A 346 15.37 0.64 28.93
C ALA A 346 16.82 1.03 29.33
N PRO A 347 17.05 1.61 30.54
CA PRO A 347 18.40 1.93 31.01
C PRO A 347 19.30 0.70 31.07
N PRO A 348 20.61 0.82 30.76
CA PRO A 348 21.55 -0.28 30.94
C PRO A 348 21.56 -0.75 32.40
N GLN A 349 21.34 -2.05 32.63
CA GLN A 349 21.46 -2.63 33.97
C GLN A 349 22.91 -2.54 34.45
N SER A 350 23.17 -1.61 35.38
CA SER A 350 24.42 -1.59 36.15
C SER A 350 24.52 -2.87 36.97
N ARG A 351 25.41 -3.79 36.57
CA ARG A 351 25.75 -4.97 37.38
C ARG A 351 26.40 -4.51 38.69
N SER A 352 25.59 -4.36 39.73
CA SER A 352 26.07 -4.11 41.09
C SER A 352 26.89 -5.30 41.56
N VAL A 353 28.21 -5.12 41.66
CA VAL A 353 29.09 -6.08 42.33
C VAL A 353 28.68 -6.16 43.80
N GLU A 354 28.59 -7.37 44.34
CA GLU A 354 28.22 -7.60 45.74
C GLU A 354 29.34 -7.14 46.69
N THR A 355 29.24 -5.91 47.19
CA THR A 355 29.99 -5.44 48.36
C THR A 355 29.00 -5.02 49.45
N GLY A 356 28.59 -5.98 50.28
CA GLY A 356 27.56 -5.76 51.29
C GLY A 356 28.04 -4.93 52.48
N ASN A 357 27.23 -3.96 52.91
CA ASN A 357 26.94 -3.74 54.32
C ASN A 357 25.78 -2.75 54.57
N SER A 358 25.27 -2.81 55.80
CA SER A 358 24.34 -1.86 56.45
C SER A 358 22.94 -1.63 55.85
N SER A 359 21.96 -1.97 56.68
CA SER A 359 20.52 -1.68 56.61
C SER A 359 20.13 -0.28 56.14
N SER A 360 19.36 -0.23 55.05
CA SER A 360 18.35 0.80 54.76
C SER A 360 17.24 0.19 53.87
N GLU A 361 16.20 0.96 53.53
CA GLU A 361 15.01 0.53 52.76
C GLU A 361 15.34 -0.34 51.52
N PRO A 362 14.53 -1.36 51.18
CA PRO A 362 14.76 -2.19 50.01
C PRO A 362 14.57 -1.37 48.72
N ASP A 363 15.65 -1.16 47.97
CA ASP A 363 15.65 -0.28 46.79
C ASP A 363 14.68 -0.80 45.69
N LEU A 364 13.54 -0.11 45.60
CA LEU A 364 12.42 -0.48 44.72
C LEU A 364 12.79 -0.36 43.24
N LEU A 365 13.77 0.46 42.87
CA LEU A 365 14.16 0.67 41.48
C LEU A 365 14.90 -0.54 40.89
N GLY A 366 15.78 -1.18 41.66
CA GLY A 366 16.54 -2.34 41.22
C GLY A 366 15.66 -3.56 40.89
N ASN A 367 14.64 -3.82 41.70
CA ASN A 367 13.73 -4.97 41.54
C ASN A 367 12.64 -4.75 40.47
N LEU A 368 12.39 -3.51 40.05
CA LEU A 368 11.52 -3.23 38.90
C LEU A 368 12.22 -3.54 37.57
N ALA A 369 13.51 -3.23 37.45
CA ALA A 369 14.29 -3.50 36.23
C ALA A 369 14.45 -5.01 35.89
N THR A 370 14.17 -5.91 36.85
CA THR A 370 14.18 -7.38 36.65
C THR A 370 12.78 -7.96 36.41
N THR A 371 11.70 -7.22 36.69
CA THR A 371 10.30 -7.68 36.51
C THR A 371 9.58 -7.00 35.34
N GLU A 372 9.79 -5.69 35.11
CA GLU A 372 9.25 -4.97 33.96
C GLU A 372 9.82 -5.44 32.60
N GLY A 373 10.91 -6.22 32.62
CA GLY A 373 11.49 -6.86 31.43
C GLY A 373 10.83 -8.19 31.01
N GLN A 374 9.88 -8.75 31.77
CA GLN A 374 9.23 -10.02 31.41
C GLN A 374 8.18 -9.84 30.31
N VAL A 375 8.63 -9.83 29.06
CA VAL A 375 7.79 -9.91 27.87
C VAL A 375 6.90 -11.17 27.95
N TYR A 376 5.61 -11.02 27.65
CA TYR A 376 4.57 -12.04 27.82
C TYR A 376 4.36 -12.48 29.29
N GLY A 377 4.32 -11.54 30.22
CA GLY A 377 3.89 -11.80 31.60
C GLY A 377 2.43 -12.29 31.68
N LYS A 378 2.09 -13.10 32.69
CA LYS A 378 0.76 -13.75 32.83
C LYS A 378 -0.45 -12.79 32.90
N GLY A 379 -0.22 -11.50 33.18
CA GLY A 379 -1.24 -10.45 33.22
C GLY A 379 -1.38 -9.66 31.93
N TRP A 380 -0.70 -10.04 30.84
CA TRP A 380 -0.72 -9.34 29.56
C TRP A 380 -2.03 -9.57 28.80
N VAL A 381 -2.72 -8.47 28.47
CA VAL A 381 -3.93 -8.47 27.64
C VAL A 381 -3.72 -7.55 26.45
N PHE A 382 -3.89 -8.09 25.24
CA PHE A 382 -3.70 -7.38 23.98
C PHE A 382 -4.97 -6.59 23.62
N ALA A 383 -4.88 -5.26 23.61
CA ALA A 383 -5.95 -4.33 23.27
C ALA A 383 -5.75 -3.75 21.86
N ASN A 384 -6.85 -3.46 21.15
CA ASN A 384 -6.77 -3.16 19.71
C ASN A 384 -6.20 -1.75 19.42
N PRO A 385 -5.39 -1.58 18.36
CA PRO A 385 -4.78 -2.61 17.52
C PRO A 385 -3.35 -2.98 17.99
N ASP A 386 -2.67 -2.09 18.71
CA ASP A 386 -1.22 -2.09 18.98
C ASP A 386 -0.85 -1.91 20.47
N VAL A 387 -1.79 -2.14 21.39
CA VAL A 387 -1.65 -1.86 22.83
C VAL A 387 -1.59 -3.15 23.65
N VAL A 388 -0.73 -3.22 24.67
CA VAL A 388 -0.70 -4.35 25.62
C VAL A 388 -0.78 -3.84 27.06
N LEU A 389 -1.73 -4.39 27.82
CA LEU A 389 -1.99 -4.05 29.22
C LEU A 389 -1.40 -5.13 30.12
N ASP A 390 -0.41 -4.81 30.95
CA ASP A 390 0.08 -5.69 32.01
C ASP A 390 -0.63 -5.38 33.34
N HIS A 391 -1.53 -6.29 33.73
CA HIS A 391 -2.35 -6.15 34.93
C HIS A 391 -1.60 -6.43 36.25
N HIS A 392 -0.45 -7.11 36.22
CA HIS A 392 0.32 -7.40 37.43
C HIS A 392 1.25 -6.23 37.78
N HIS A 393 1.97 -5.73 36.78
CA HIS A 393 2.90 -4.63 36.95
C HIS A 393 2.19 -3.27 36.93
N GLY A 394 1.04 -3.15 36.24
CA GLY A 394 0.27 -1.92 36.14
C GLY A 394 0.85 -0.97 35.09
N VAL A 395 1.28 -1.52 33.96
CA VAL A 395 1.95 -0.83 32.85
C VAL A 395 1.25 -1.10 31.52
N LEU A 396 1.16 -0.06 30.69
CA LEU A 396 0.71 -0.14 29.32
C LEU A 396 1.93 -0.01 28.40
N TRP A 397 2.05 -0.99 27.50
CA TRP A 397 3.04 -1.00 26.42
C TRP A 397 2.36 -0.72 25.08
N LYS A 398 3.11 -0.11 24.17
CA LYS A 398 2.72 0.04 22.76
C LYS A 398 3.67 -0.75 21.88
N VAL A 399 3.13 -1.61 21.02
CA VAL A 399 3.90 -2.43 20.08
C VAL A 399 4.30 -1.59 18.87
N LYS A 400 5.57 -1.66 18.48
CA LYS A 400 6.12 -1.05 17.28
C LYS A 400 6.73 -2.12 16.38
N LEU A 401 6.78 -1.82 15.08
CA LEU A 401 7.66 -2.48 14.12
C LEU A 401 9.04 -1.84 14.19
N ASP A 402 10.10 -2.58 13.86
CA ASP A 402 11.37 -1.97 13.46
C ASP A 402 11.69 -2.23 11.99
N LEU A 403 11.59 -1.17 11.20
CA LEU A 403 11.86 -1.21 9.77
C LEU A 403 13.34 -1.45 9.45
N GLU A 404 14.29 -1.04 10.33
CA GLU A 404 15.72 -1.32 10.15
C GLU A 404 16.00 -2.82 10.27
N ALA A 405 15.56 -3.44 11.37
CA ALA A 405 15.72 -4.88 11.58
C ALA A 405 15.00 -5.75 10.53
N ILE A 406 13.84 -5.29 10.02
CA ILE A 406 13.12 -5.99 8.92
C ILE A 406 13.89 -5.85 7.60
N ALA A 407 14.43 -4.67 7.29
CA ALA A 407 15.25 -4.48 6.09
C ALA A 407 16.54 -5.31 6.13
N ALA A 408 17.28 -5.26 7.24
CA ALA A 408 18.54 -5.97 7.44
C ALA A 408 18.40 -7.50 7.59
N SER A 409 17.18 -8.05 7.61
CA SER A 409 16.92 -9.49 7.70
C SER A 409 16.23 -10.09 6.47
N SER A 410 15.75 -9.27 5.53
CA SER A 410 15.11 -9.80 4.32
C SER A 410 16.14 -10.38 3.35
N SER A 411 15.77 -11.52 2.74
CA SER A 411 16.43 -12.09 1.57
C SER A 411 15.69 -11.79 0.26
N ASP A 412 14.45 -11.28 0.32
CA ASP A 412 13.61 -10.91 -0.82
C ASP A 412 13.46 -9.38 -0.84
N ILE A 413 14.21 -8.75 -1.74
CA ILE A 413 14.26 -7.29 -1.84
C ILE A 413 13.02 -6.70 -2.55
N PRO A 414 12.52 -7.24 -3.67
CA PRO A 414 11.23 -6.82 -4.23
C PRO A 414 10.08 -6.89 -3.21
N THR A 415 9.96 -7.98 -2.44
CA THR A 415 8.94 -8.06 -1.38
C THR A 415 9.18 -7.03 -0.28
N LEU A 416 10.42 -6.87 0.21
CA LEU A 416 10.78 -5.86 1.22
C LEU A 416 10.44 -4.44 0.76
N LEU A 417 10.82 -4.05 -0.46
CA LEU A 417 10.53 -2.73 -1.00
C LEU A 417 9.02 -2.53 -1.13
N SER A 418 8.28 -3.54 -1.61
CA SER A 418 6.82 -3.46 -1.68
C SER A 418 6.19 -3.22 -0.29
N PHE A 419 6.76 -3.86 0.74
CA PHE A 419 6.36 -3.69 2.14
C PHE A 419 6.72 -2.29 2.66
N LEU A 420 7.93 -1.79 2.42
CA LEU A 420 8.38 -0.46 2.85
C LEU A 420 7.55 0.65 2.20
N GLN A 421 7.25 0.55 0.91
CA GLN A 421 6.38 1.48 0.18
C GLN A 421 4.92 1.49 0.67
N ARG A 422 4.51 0.54 1.52
CA ARG A 422 3.18 0.47 2.16
C ARG A 422 3.14 1.04 3.60
N ARG A 423 4.29 1.43 4.20
CA ARG A 423 4.33 1.92 5.59
C ARG A 423 3.76 3.34 5.73
N ARG A 424 3.01 3.62 6.81
CA ARG A 424 2.47 4.98 7.10
C ARG A 424 2.98 5.56 8.41
N HIS A 425 3.10 4.76 9.47
CA HIS A 425 3.52 5.25 10.81
C HIS A 425 4.93 5.88 10.82
N GLU A 426 5.88 5.33 10.08
CA GLU A 426 7.26 5.84 9.97
C GLU A 426 7.64 6.05 8.49
N ALA A 427 6.76 6.72 7.73
CA ALA A 427 6.85 6.85 6.27
C ALA A 427 8.20 7.40 5.77
N THR A 428 8.74 8.46 6.38
CA THR A 428 10.06 9.01 6.04
C THR A 428 11.18 7.98 6.23
N LYS A 429 11.14 7.19 7.32
CA LYS A 429 12.11 6.12 7.59
C LYS A 429 12.00 5.01 6.53
N ALA A 430 10.78 4.63 6.17
CA ALA A 430 10.52 3.64 5.13
C ALA A 430 11.02 4.10 3.75
N LYS A 431 10.90 5.39 3.42
CA LYS A 431 11.48 5.98 2.19
C LYS A 431 13.02 5.90 2.21
N ILE A 432 13.65 6.37 3.29
CA ILE A 432 15.12 6.37 3.44
C ILE A 432 15.66 4.94 3.30
N LEU A 433 15.08 3.97 4.01
CA LEU A 433 15.47 2.55 3.89
C LEU A 433 15.23 1.99 2.47
N SER A 434 14.17 2.41 1.77
CA SER A 434 13.92 1.99 0.38
C SER A 434 15.01 2.53 -0.57
N VAL A 435 15.48 3.76 -0.36
CA VAL A 435 16.57 4.37 -1.13
C VAL A 435 17.92 3.70 -0.79
N GLU A 436 18.20 3.47 0.50
CA GLU A 436 19.42 2.80 0.98
C GLU A 436 19.54 1.39 0.40
N VAL A 437 18.46 0.59 0.46
CA VAL A 437 18.40 -0.76 -0.10
C VAL A 437 18.68 -0.74 -1.61
N ILE A 438 18.05 0.14 -2.39
CA ILE A 438 18.32 0.26 -3.84
C ILE A 438 19.78 0.66 -4.10
N ARG A 439 20.32 1.65 -3.38
CA ARG A 439 21.73 2.05 -3.51
C ARG A 439 22.67 0.87 -3.24
N SER A 440 22.43 0.13 -2.14
CA SER A 440 23.22 -1.06 -1.80
C SER A 440 23.15 -2.12 -2.89
N MET A 441 21.99 -2.42 -3.46
CA MET A 441 21.88 -3.37 -4.58
C MET A 441 22.74 -2.98 -5.79
N ILE A 442 22.79 -1.68 -6.12
CA ILE A 442 23.55 -1.17 -7.26
C ILE A 442 25.06 -1.19 -6.96
N ILE A 443 25.47 -0.74 -5.76
CA ILE A 443 26.87 -0.71 -5.33
C ILE A 443 27.44 -2.13 -5.15
N GLU A 444 26.65 -3.07 -4.63
CA GLU A 444 27.00 -4.50 -4.56
C GLU A 444 26.98 -5.22 -5.91
N ARG A 445 26.57 -4.54 -7.00
CA ARG A 445 26.49 -5.08 -8.37
C ARG A 445 25.58 -6.31 -8.47
N GLN A 446 24.42 -6.24 -7.81
CA GLN A 446 23.41 -7.31 -7.85
C GLN A 446 22.94 -7.59 -9.30
N PRO A 447 22.49 -8.82 -9.62
CA PRO A 447 22.10 -9.17 -10.99
C PRO A 447 21.02 -8.24 -11.54
N LEU A 448 21.21 -7.73 -12.77
CA LEU A 448 20.29 -6.74 -13.38
C LEU A 448 18.80 -7.12 -13.31
N PRO A 449 18.37 -8.39 -13.52
CA PRO A 449 16.95 -8.76 -13.37
C PRO A 449 16.39 -8.60 -11.95
N LEU A 450 17.22 -8.68 -10.91
CA LEU A 450 16.81 -8.46 -9.53
C LEU A 450 16.67 -6.95 -9.23
N VAL A 451 17.59 -6.13 -9.76
CA VAL A 451 17.48 -4.67 -9.69
C VAL A 451 16.27 -4.16 -10.49
N ALA A 452 16.02 -4.73 -11.67
CA ALA A 452 14.86 -4.45 -12.51
C ALA A 452 13.54 -4.73 -11.76
N SER A 453 13.39 -5.91 -11.17
CA SER A 453 12.24 -6.28 -10.35
C SER A 453 12.04 -5.34 -9.15
N ALA A 454 13.13 -4.93 -8.49
CA ALA A 454 13.09 -3.95 -7.42
C ALA A 454 12.64 -2.56 -7.91
N MET A 455 13.08 -2.11 -9.08
CA MET A 455 12.62 -0.86 -9.70
C MET A 455 11.15 -0.92 -10.13
N ASP A 456 10.70 -2.03 -10.73
CA ASP A 456 9.31 -2.27 -11.12
C ASP A 456 8.35 -2.22 -9.92
N VAL A 457 8.78 -2.71 -8.75
CA VAL A 457 8.00 -2.57 -7.50
C VAL A 457 7.86 -1.10 -7.08
N LEU A 458 8.91 -0.30 -7.21
CA LEU A 458 8.91 1.11 -6.80
C LEU A 458 8.12 2.01 -7.76
N THR A 459 8.30 1.85 -9.08
CA THR A 459 7.52 2.57 -10.09
C THR A 459 6.04 2.22 -9.97
N SER A 460 5.69 0.93 -9.85
CA SER A 460 4.32 0.49 -9.60
C SER A 460 3.76 1.07 -8.29
N ALA A 461 4.56 1.19 -7.23
CA ALA A 461 4.13 1.80 -5.98
C ALA A 461 3.82 3.30 -6.14
N TYR A 462 4.68 4.04 -6.85
CA TYR A 462 4.49 5.46 -7.15
C TYR A 462 3.29 5.70 -8.08
N ALA A 463 3.13 4.92 -9.15
CA ALA A 463 2.04 5.05 -10.11
C ALA A 463 0.65 4.72 -9.52
N ARG A 464 0.60 3.88 -8.48
CA ARG A 464 -0.60 3.60 -7.67
C ARG A 464 -0.97 4.71 -6.68
N LEU A 465 -0.18 5.80 -6.59
CA LEU A 465 -0.65 7.03 -5.95
C LEU A 465 -1.94 7.48 -6.66
N PRO A 466 -3.05 7.73 -5.94
CA PRO A 466 -4.25 8.25 -6.58
C PRO A 466 -3.93 9.61 -7.19
N LYS A 467 -3.87 9.66 -8.54
CA LYS A 467 -3.63 10.88 -9.32
C LYS A 467 -4.68 11.91 -8.92
N GLN A 468 -4.30 12.82 -8.02
CA GLN A 468 -5.21 13.72 -7.33
C GLN A 468 -5.85 14.62 -8.39
N SER A 469 -7.14 14.43 -8.64
CA SER A 469 -7.82 15.16 -9.71
C SER A 469 -7.81 16.64 -9.36
N ASN A 470 -7.17 17.45 -10.21
CA ASN A 470 -7.18 18.91 -10.12
C ASN A 470 -8.59 19.44 -10.48
N TYR A 471 -9.54 19.18 -9.60
CA TYR A 471 -10.94 19.62 -9.71
C TYR A 471 -11.20 20.92 -8.91
N TYR A 472 -10.13 21.66 -8.61
CA TYR A 472 -10.16 22.99 -7.97
C TYR A 472 -9.08 23.92 -8.54
N ASP A 473 -9.00 24.05 -9.86
CA ASP A 473 -8.64 25.35 -10.44
C ASP A 473 -9.58 25.70 -11.60
N GLY A 474 -10.33 26.78 -11.42
CA GLY A 474 -11.44 27.18 -12.26
C GLY A 474 -12.14 28.40 -11.65
N ASN A 475 -11.97 29.55 -12.30
CA ASN A 475 -12.45 30.89 -11.90
C ASN A 475 -11.84 31.50 -10.62
N SER A 476 -10.75 32.26 -10.78
CA SER A 476 -10.56 33.51 -10.01
C SER A 476 -9.75 34.61 -10.72
N SER A 477 -9.82 34.72 -12.05
CA SER A 477 -9.27 35.87 -12.80
C SER A 477 -10.19 37.10 -12.71
N GLY A 478 -10.11 37.82 -11.59
CA GLY A 478 -10.91 39.02 -11.35
C GLY A 478 -10.60 40.16 -12.32
N ARG A 479 -11.55 40.49 -13.21
CA ARG A 479 -11.60 41.77 -13.93
C ARG A 479 -12.66 42.66 -13.32
N MET A 480 -12.27 43.87 -12.90
CA MET A 480 -13.19 44.92 -12.48
C MET A 480 -14.13 45.29 -13.63
N ALA A 481 -15.42 45.45 -13.34
CA ALA A 481 -16.42 45.88 -14.31
C ALA A 481 -16.81 47.34 -14.08
N GLN A 482 -16.92 48.11 -15.18
CA GLN A 482 -17.90 49.18 -15.48
C GLN A 482 -17.41 50.03 -16.69
N PRO A 483 -18.30 50.75 -17.40
CA PRO A 483 -19.56 50.25 -17.95
C PRO A 483 -19.81 50.71 -19.42
N ALA A 484 -20.50 49.91 -20.24
CA ALA A 484 -21.00 50.34 -21.55
C ALA A 484 -22.34 49.67 -21.91
N SER A 485 -23.19 50.38 -22.65
CA SER A 485 -24.62 50.06 -22.83
C SER A 485 -24.97 49.34 -24.13
N ARG A 486 -25.97 48.44 -24.04
CA ARG A 486 -27.01 48.12 -25.05
C ARG A 486 -26.62 48.13 -26.54
N ALA A 487 -26.66 46.94 -27.15
CA ALA A 487 -27.42 46.70 -28.38
C ALA A 487 -27.90 45.23 -28.42
N SER A 488 -29.04 44.96 -29.06
CA SER A 488 -29.62 43.61 -29.18
C SER A 488 -29.42 43.05 -30.59
N PRO A 489 -29.14 41.74 -30.77
CA PRO A 489 -29.10 41.13 -32.09
C PRO A 489 -30.51 40.76 -32.56
N GLN A 490 -30.93 41.25 -33.74
CA GLN A 490 -32.12 40.75 -34.44
C GLN A 490 -31.71 39.88 -35.62
N ARG A 491 -32.49 38.80 -35.85
CA ARG A 491 -32.28 37.86 -36.96
C ARG A 491 -33.13 38.25 -38.17
N GLN A 492 -32.50 38.27 -39.34
CA GLN A 492 -33.03 37.83 -40.65
C GLN A 492 -31.77 37.62 -41.53
N ALA A 493 -31.45 36.49 -42.14
CA ALA A 493 -32.23 35.45 -42.83
C ALA A 493 -32.61 35.84 -44.27
N GLU A 494 -32.40 34.88 -45.18
CA GLU A 494 -32.85 34.85 -46.60
C GLU A 494 -32.11 35.81 -47.57
N GLN A 495 -31.91 35.51 -48.86
CA GLN A 495 -31.97 34.24 -49.63
C GLN A 495 -31.35 34.48 -51.04
N LEU A 496 -30.90 33.41 -51.73
CA LEU A 496 -30.74 33.32 -53.21
C LEU A 496 -29.73 34.31 -53.88
N SER A 497 -29.28 34.13 -55.13
CA SER A 497 -28.94 32.91 -55.90
C SER A 497 -28.02 33.27 -57.09
N ASP A 498 -27.58 32.24 -57.83
CA ASP A 498 -27.25 32.23 -59.28
C ASP A 498 -25.83 31.77 -59.69
N ASP A 499 -25.88 30.78 -60.59
CA ASP A 499 -24.84 30.19 -61.47
C ASP A 499 -24.70 31.15 -62.74
N PRO A 500 -23.99 30.88 -63.86
CA PRO A 500 -23.39 29.60 -64.24
C PRO A 500 -22.05 29.54 -65.02
N SER A 501 -21.38 28.40 -64.80
CA SER A 501 -20.73 27.55 -65.82
C SER A 501 -19.29 27.81 -66.36
N ARG A 502 -18.74 26.66 -66.83
CA ARG A 502 -17.87 26.40 -68.02
C ARG A 502 -16.35 26.22 -67.88
N ARG A 503 -15.97 24.95 -68.12
CA ARG A 503 -14.84 24.37 -68.91
C ARG A 503 -13.64 23.75 -68.15
N GLY A 504 -13.36 22.49 -68.49
CA GLY A 504 -12.01 21.89 -68.46
C GLY A 504 -11.21 22.20 -69.74
N PRO A 505 -10.08 21.52 -70.02
CA PRO A 505 -10.08 20.05 -70.19
C PRO A 505 -8.87 19.28 -69.58
N ASP A 506 -9.00 17.94 -69.56
CA ASP A 506 -8.05 16.84 -69.92
C ASP A 506 -6.52 17.07 -69.79
N ALA A 507 -5.66 16.13 -69.32
CA ALA A 507 -5.78 14.80 -68.69
C ALA A 507 -4.40 14.49 -67.98
N ASP A 508 -3.78 13.31 -67.78
CA ASP A 508 -3.97 11.87 -68.08
C ASP A 508 -2.99 11.00 -67.19
N THR A 509 -3.00 9.65 -67.30
CA THR A 509 -1.81 8.74 -67.15
C THR A 509 -1.19 8.57 -65.72
N VAL A 510 -1.11 7.40 -65.06
CA VAL A 510 -1.54 5.99 -65.33
C VAL A 510 -1.91 5.28 -64.01
N SER A 511 -2.78 4.26 -64.07
CA SER A 511 -3.09 3.31 -62.98
C SER A 511 -2.01 2.23 -62.76
N ARG A 512 -1.94 1.64 -61.56
CA ARG A 512 -2.07 0.17 -61.37
C ARG A 512 -2.15 -0.27 -59.91
N ALA A 513 -2.74 -1.45 -59.70
CA ALA A 513 -2.69 -2.26 -58.49
C ALA A 513 -2.22 -3.68 -58.87
N VAL A 514 -2.29 -4.64 -57.93
CA VAL A 514 -1.88 -6.07 -58.06
C VAL A 514 -0.34 -6.19 -58.27
N GLU A 515 0.40 -7.18 -57.75
CA GLU A 515 0.02 -8.55 -57.37
C GLU A 515 0.60 -9.06 -56.05
N THR A 516 -0.20 -9.88 -55.35
CA THR A 516 0.28 -10.95 -54.47
C THR A 516 0.60 -12.18 -55.30
N VAL A 517 1.79 -12.77 -55.16
CA VAL A 517 2.11 -14.08 -55.75
C VAL A 517 2.51 -15.07 -54.66
N ILE A 518 1.68 -16.10 -54.51
CA ILE A 518 2.04 -17.34 -53.81
C ILE A 518 2.74 -18.26 -54.83
N HIS A 519 3.80 -18.96 -54.42
CA HIS A 519 4.24 -20.17 -55.11
C HIS A 519 4.53 -21.29 -54.11
N ASN A 520 3.78 -22.39 -54.25
CA ASN A 520 4.11 -23.70 -53.70
C ASN A 520 4.87 -24.49 -54.78
N GLY A 521 5.78 -25.41 -54.41
CA GLY A 521 6.14 -26.50 -55.34
C GLY A 521 7.58 -27.03 -55.34
N LYS A 522 7.93 -27.78 -54.30
CA LYS A 522 8.40 -29.19 -54.38
C LYS A 522 9.65 -29.62 -55.20
N ASP A 523 10.50 -30.33 -54.46
CA ASP A 523 11.17 -31.63 -54.74
C ASP A 523 12.54 -31.71 -55.45
N VAL A 524 13.34 -32.70 -54.99
CA VAL A 524 14.58 -33.31 -55.55
C VAL A 524 15.91 -32.52 -55.41
N SER A 525 17.06 -33.06 -54.96
CA SER A 525 17.40 -34.22 -54.08
C SER A 525 18.93 -34.24 -53.78
N SER A 526 19.35 -34.93 -52.70
CA SER A 526 20.71 -35.50 -52.46
C SER A 526 21.83 -34.50 -52.09
N THR A 527 22.90 -34.85 -51.34
CA THR A 527 23.39 -36.12 -50.74
C THR A 527 23.68 -35.99 -49.23
N ALA A 528 24.00 -37.10 -48.54
CA ALA A 528 24.28 -37.15 -47.09
C ALA A 528 25.61 -37.85 -46.74
N TYR A 529 26.23 -37.44 -45.61
CA TYR A 529 27.18 -38.16 -44.74
C TYR A 529 27.05 -37.52 -43.33
N VAL A 530 26.96 -38.15 -42.14
CA VAL A 530 27.43 -39.44 -41.53
C VAL A 530 28.65 -39.25 -40.60
N GLU A 531 28.64 -39.96 -39.45
CA GLU A 531 29.68 -40.07 -38.37
C GLU A 531 29.98 -38.79 -37.54
N GLU A 532 30.22 -38.81 -36.22
CA GLU A 532 30.08 -39.84 -35.14
C GLU A 532 29.90 -39.15 -33.75
N GLU A 533 29.65 -39.89 -32.66
CA GLU A 533 29.60 -39.43 -31.24
C GLU A 533 30.51 -40.33 -30.36
N PRO A 534 31.60 -39.81 -29.75
CA PRO A 534 32.65 -40.66 -29.16
C PRO A 534 32.40 -41.06 -27.69
N SER A 535 31.80 -42.24 -27.54
CA SER A 535 32.03 -43.30 -26.54
C SER A 535 32.79 -43.05 -25.21
N GLN A 536 32.29 -43.71 -24.15
CA GLN A 536 32.81 -43.78 -22.77
C GLN A 536 34.19 -44.48 -22.57
N SER A 537 34.72 -44.35 -21.33
CA SER A 537 35.14 -45.45 -20.40
C SER A 537 36.61 -45.53 -19.95
N ARG A 538 36.81 -46.25 -18.80
CA ARG A 538 38.04 -46.77 -18.12
C ARG A 538 38.46 -46.06 -16.82
N TRP A 539 38.88 -46.73 -15.72
CA TRP A 539 38.89 -48.16 -15.27
C TRP A 539 38.66 -48.12 -13.72
N THR A 540 37.65 -48.75 -13.10
CA THR A 540 37.55 -50.14 -12.52
C THR A 540 38.46 -50.55 -11.34
N GLN A 541 37.87 -51.35 -10.42
CA GLN A 541 38.48 -52.25 -9.38
C GLN A 541 39.05 -51.59 -8.09
N GLY A 542 38.93 -52.20 -6.90
CA GLY A 542 38.21 -53.45 -6.52
C GLY A 542 38.45 -53.91 -5.06
N SER A 543 37.70 -54.93 -4.59
CA SER A 543 37.75 -55.57 -3.24
C SER A 543 37.31 -54.67 -2.05
N GLY A 544 36.89 -55.14 -0.86
CA GLY A 544 36.95 -56.47 -0.20
C GLY A 544 38.05 -56.47 0.89
N SER A 545 37.87 -56.93 2.14
CA SER A 545 36.76 -57.66 2.81
C SER A 545 36.85 -57.54 4.37
N ASP A 546 36.03 -58.31 5.10
CA ASP A 546 36.19 -58.76 6.52
C ASP A 546 35.82 -57.77 7.68
N HIS A 547 34.87 -58.14 8.57
CA HIS A 547 35.01 -58.74 9.93
C HIS A 547 35.28 -57.71 11.05
N ASP A 548 34.75 -57.79 12.28
CA ASP A 548 33.75 -58.68 12.92
C ASP A 548 33.19 -58.03 14.22
N ASP A 549 32.19 -58.68 14.85
CA ASP A 549 31.84 -58.61 16.30
C ASP A 549 31.29 -57.30 16.93
N GLN A 550 30.52 -57.30 18.03
CA GLN A 550 29.51 -58.23 18.61
C GLN A 550 28.71 -57.45 19.69
N ASP A 551 27.40 -57.65 19.85
CA ASP A 551 26.74 -58.12 21.09
C ASP A 551 25.18 -57.99 21.10
N SER A 552 24.54 -59.15 20.94
CA SER A 552 23.72 -59.85 21.96
C SER A 552 22.49 -59.22 22.67
N ASP A 553 21.42 -60.03 22.65
CA ASP A 553 20.37 -60.30 23.66
C ASP A 553 19.23 -59.30 24.00
N ASP A 554 18.01 -59.74 24.33
CA ASP A 554 17.19 -60.91 23.91
C ASP A 554 15.71 -60.71 24.36
N GLY A 555 14.76 -61.54 23.90
CA GLY A 555 13.37 -61.62 24.38
C GLY A 555 12.36 -60.86 23.49
N SER A 556 11.43 -61.46 22.71
CA SER A 556 10.74 -62.77 22.77
C SER A 556 9.90 -62.94 24.05
N SER A 557 8.61 -63.31 24.04
CA SER A 557 7.56 -63.46 22.99
C SER A 557 6.16 -63.46 23.70
N THR A 558 4.95 -63.70 23.15
CA THR A 558 4.50 -64.38 21.90
C THR A 558 3.10 -63.89 21.44
N VAL A 559 2.52 -64.61 20.47
CA VAL A 559 1.21 -64.51 19.79
C VAL A 559 0.07 -65.15 20.62
N GLU A 560 -1.18 -64.66 20.53
CA GLU A 560 -2.38 -65.42 20.05
C GLU A 560 -3.73 -64.66 20.17
N GLU A 561 -4.71 -65.06 19.35
CA GLU A 561 -6.11 -64.64 19.42
C GLU A 561 -6.86 -65.32 20.59
N PRO A 562 -8.13 -64.98 20.85
CA PRO A 562 -9.15 -65.88 20.31
C PRO A 562 -10.38 -65.19 19.70
N SER A 563 -11.13 -65.96 18.92
CA SER A 563 -12.26 -65.52 18.11
C SER A 563 -13.62 -65.65 18.81
N ALA A 564 -14.62 -64.99 18.21
CA ALA A 564 -16.07 -65.23 18.31
C ALA A 564 -16.77 -65.09 19.68
N ASN A 565 -17.85 -64.28 19.69
CA ASN A 565 -19.19 -64.83 19.94
C ASN A 565 -20.31 -63.85 19.52
N THR A 566 -21.33 -64.37 18.87
CA THR A 566 -22.61 -63.67 18.60
C THR A 566 -23.71 -64.34 19.42
N PRO A 567 -24.72 -63.60 19.89
CA PRO A 567 -26.07 -64.16 19.80
C PRO A 567 -27.11 -63.17 19.26
N ALA A 568 -28.16 -63.74 18.64
CA ALA A 568 -29.45 -63.09 18.40
C ALA A 568 -30.33 -63.22 19.68
N ALA A 569 -31.59 -62.76 19.78
CA ALA A 569 -32.55 -62.29 18.78
C ALA A 569 -33.58 -61.31 19.40
N ASP A 570 -34.76 -61.18 18.77
CA ASP A 570 -35.99 -60.48 19.19
C ASP A 570 -35.95 -58.93 19.32
N GLY A 571 -37.05 -58.20 19.07
CA GLY A 571 -38.36 -58.66 18.57
C GLY A 571 -39.36 -57.52 18.29
N ILE A 572 -39.68 -57.31 17.01
CA ILE A 572 -40.89 -56.69 16.41
C ILE A 572 -41.76 -55.74 17.30
N ARG A 573 -41.86 -54.46 16.90
CA ARG A 573 -43.20 -53.82 16.78
C ARG A 573 -43.29 -52.70 15.74
N VAL A 574 -44.23 -52.86 14.80
CA VAL A 574 -44.60 -51.86 13.79
C VAL A 574 -45.69 -50.92 14.33
N LYS A 575 -45.64 -49.64 13.95
CA LYS A 575 -46.85 -48.82 13.73
C LYS A 575 -46.64 -47.86 12.54
N ARG A 576 -47.70 -47.65 11.77
CA ARG A 576 -47.74 -46.93 10.48
C ARG A 576 -48.86 -45.89 10.56
N GLU A 577 -48.84 -44.93 9.62
CA GLU A 577 -49.85 -43.89 9.41
C GLU A 577 -49.81 -42.71 10.42
N LYS A 578 -50.31 -41.50 10.09
CA LYS A 578 -51.21 -41.14 8.97
C LYS A 578 -50.93 -39.77 8.35
N ARG A 579 -51.07 -39.71 7.02
CA ARG A 579 -51.13 -38.48 6.19
C ARG A 579 -52.46 -37.77 6.41
N LYS A 580 -52.48 -36.44 6.33
CA LYS A 580 -53.69 -35.63 6.11
C LYS A 580 -53.37 -34.44 5.21
N GLU A 581 -53.91 -34.45 4.00
CA GLU A 581 -54.21 -33.20 3.28
C GLU A 581 -55.36 -32.44 3.94
N ILE A 582 -55.38 -31.12 3.71
CA ILE A 582 -56.62 -30.34 3.57
C ILE A 582 -56.44 -29.47 2.32
N GLU A 583 -57.35 -29.58 1.36
CA GLU A 583 -57.33 -28.83 0.11
C GLU A 583 -58.23 -27.57 0.14
N SER A 584 -58.05 -26.74 -0.89
CA SER A 584 -58.93 -25.64 -1.32
C SER A 584 -58.87 -24.36 -0.45
N ARG A 585 -59.01 -23.15 -1.04
CA ARG A 585 -59.69 -22.80 -2.30
C ARG A 585 -58.89 -21.84 -3.19
N ASN A 586 -59.11 -21.96 -4.50
CA ASN A 586 -58.65 -21.01 -5.50
C ASN A 586 -59.45 -19.69 -5.47
N ALA A 587 -58.80 -18.60 -5.85
CA ALA A 587 -59.43 -17.45 -6.52
C ALA A 587 -58.69 -17.24 -7.85
N ASN A 588 -59.42 -16.93 -8.92
CA ASN A 588 -58.93 -17.09 -10.30
C ASN A 588 -58.90 -15.74 -11.04
N SER A 589 -57.77 -15.41 -11.69
CA SER A 589 -57.71 -14.36 -12.72
C SER A 589 -56.52 -14.53 -13.66
N GLN A 590 -56.82 -14.99 -14.88
CA GLN A 590 -55.94 -14.90 -16.07
C GLN A 590 -56.00 -13.47 -16.64
N PRO A 591 -55.04 -13.00 -17.48
CA PRO A 591 -55.04 -13.42 -18.90
C PRO A 591 -53.70 -13.41 -19.68
N LYS A 592 -53.59 -14.40 -20.60
CA LYS A 592 -53.00 -14.40 -21.98
C LYS A 592 -51.59 -13.80 -22.31
N PRO A 593 -50.97 -14.20 -23.45
CA PRO A 593 -49.53 -13.98 -23.71
C PRO A 593 -49.19 -13.09 -24.93
N SER A 594 -47.89 -12.78 -25.08
CA SER A 594 -47.17 -12.34 -26.31
C SER A 594 -47.48 -10.92 -26.85
N PRO A 595 -46.58 -10.26 -27.63
CA PRO A 595 -45.36 -10.77 -28.27
C PRO A 595 -44.03 -10.12 -27.81
N SER A 596 -42.96 -10.45 -28.55
CA SER A 596 -41.56 -10.06 -28.39
C SER A 596 -41.19 -8.73 -29.09
N ASP A 597 -40.12 -8.08 -28.61
CA ASP A 597 -39.25 -7.22 -29.41
C ASP A 597 -37.79 -7.31 -28.91
N GLU A 598 -36.82 -7.09 -29.81
CA GLU A 598 -35.38 -7.29 -29.54
C GLU A 598 -34.68 -6.00 -29.09
N VAL A 599 -33.99 -6.00 -27.94
CA VAL A 599 -32.93 -5.01 -27.66
C VAL A 599 -31.69 -5.66 -27.01
N ARG A 600 -30.74 -6.00 -27.88
CA ARG A 600 -29.28 -5.85 -27.74
C ARG A 600 -28.70 -5.76 -26.32
N SER A 601 -27.91 -6.75 -25.94
CA SER A 601 -27.16 -6.76 -24.68
C SER A 601 -26.12 -5.63 -24.58
N GLY A 602 -26.15 -4.89 -23.48
CA GLY A 602 -25.03 -4.09 -23.00
C GLY A 602 -24.46 -4.73 -21.74
N VAL A 603 -23.26 -5.30 -21.82
CA VAL A 603 -22.56 -5.80 -20.62
C VAL A 603 -22.12 -4.59 -19.81
N ARG A 604 -22.87 -4.31 -18.73
CA ARG A 604 -22.51 -3.29 -17.75
C ARG A 604 -21.78 -3.98 -16.61
N GLU A 605 -20.46 -3.81 -16.57
CA GLU A 605 -19.63 -4.29 -15.46
C GLU A 605 -20.18 -3.75 -14.14
N GLN A 606 -20.48 -4.66 -13.20
CA GLN A 606 -20.89 -4.28 -11.86
C GLN A 606 -19.63 -4.00 -11.04
N THR A 607 -19.37 -2.73 -10.77
CA THR A 607 -18.31 -2.32 -9.85
C THR A 607 -18.66 -2.78 -8.43
N ASP A 608 -17.84 -3.65 -7.85
CA ASP A 608 -17.97 -4.07 -6.45
C ASP A 608 -17.97 -2.84 -5.52
N SER A 609 -19.09 -2.59 -4.83
CA SER A 609 -19.17 -1.52 -3.85
C SER A 609 -18.51 -1.95 -2.54
N GLU A 610 -17.19 -1.78 -2.45
CA GLU A 610 -16.41 -2.04 -1.23
C GLU A 610 -16.97 -1.22 -0.03
N ILE A 611 -16.88 -1.79 1.17
CA ILE A 611 -17.09 -1.03 2.41
C ILE A 611 -15.87 -0.13 2.61
N SER A 612 -16.00 1.16 2.30
CA SER A 612 -14.99 2.17 2.65
C SER A 612 -15.10 2.54 4.13
N VAL A 613 -14.10 2.18 4.93
CA VAL A 613 -13.89 2.83 6.24
C VAL A 613 -13.32 4.22 5.99
N VAL A 614 -13.94 5.26 6.54
CA VAL A 614 -13.35 6.61 6.53
C VAL A 614 -12.13 6.59 7.44
N ASP A 615 -10.94 6.79 6.86
CA ASP A 615 -9.67 6.66 7.56
C ASP A 615 -9.58 7.63 8.75
N PRO A 616 -9.57 7.16 10.02
CA PRO A 616 -9.59 8.04 11.19
C PRO A 616 -8.32 8.89 11.33
N LEU A 617 -7.25 8.59 10.58
CA LEU A 617 -6.00 9.36 10.58
C LEU A 617 -6.02 10.54 9.59
N ALA A 618 -7.08 10.72 8.79
CA ALA A 618 -7.20 11.80 7.82
C ALA A 618 -7.19 13.24 8.42
N GLY A 619 -7.20 13.37 9.75
CA GLY A 619 -7.14 14.66 10.47
C GLY A 619 -5.76 15.13 10.91
N LEU A 620 -4.68 14.36 10.71
CA LEU A 620 -3.34 14.73 11.18
C LEU A 620 -2.45 15.33 10.08
N LYS A 621 -1.87 16.50 10.38
CA LYS A 621 -0.98 17.24 9.48
C LYS A 621 0.44 16.68 9.49
N GLU A 622 0.77 15.85 8.51
CA GLU A 622 2.02 15.90 7.73
C GLU A 622 2.04 14.71 6.76
N VAL A 623 1.77 14.97 5.47
CA VAL A 623 1.69 13.90 4.44
C VAL A 623 3.10 13.55 3.95
N THR A 624 3.89 12.95 4.83
CA THR A 624 5.14 12.28 4.43
C THR A 624 4.77 10.96 3.77
N SER A 625 5.11 10.80 2.48
CA SER A 625 4.87 9.54 1.76
C SER A 625 6.06 8.59 1.90
N PRO A 626 5.85 7.27 2.04
CA PRO A 626 6.93 6.29 1.89
C PRO A 626 7.42 6.20 0.43
N LEU A 627 6.59 6.68 -0.51
CA LEU A 627 6.81 6.60 -1.95
C LEU A 627 7.99 7.46 -2.40
N ILE A 628 8.89 6.86 -3.19
CA ILE A 628 10.03 7.53 -3.83
C ILE A 628 9.56 8.17 -5.15
N SER A 629 9.83 9.47 -5.36
CA SER A 629 9.57 10.14 -6.64
C SER A 629 10.69 9.95 -7.67
N PRO A 630 10.44 10.19 -8.98
CA PRO A 630 11.49 10.17 -10.00
C PRO A 630 12.64 11.15 -9.71
N GLU A 631 12.36 12.30 -9.12
CA GLU A 631 13.35 13.29 -8.68
C GLU A 631 14.21 12.76 -7.53
N GLU A 632 13.60 12.14 -6.51
CA GLU A 632 14.31 11.52 -5.39
C GLU A 632 15.17 10.34 -5.87
N MET A 633 14.66 9.52 -6.81
CA MET A 633 15.43 8.45 -7.43
C MET A 633 16.63 9.00 -8.22
N GLN A 634 16.44 10.04 -9.03
CA GLN A 634 17.52 10.66 -9.79
C GLN A 634 18.59 11.28 -8.88
N GLN A 635 18.20 12.03 -7.85
CA GLN A 635 19.15 12.75 -7.00
C GLN A 635 19.79 11.84 -5.94
N SER A 636 19.01 11.05 -5.21
CA SER A 636 19.51 10.27 -4.07
C SER A 636 20.10 8.91 -4.45
N VAL A 637 19.71 8.32 -5.59
CA VAL A 637 20.30 7.08 -6.12
C VAL A 637 21.27 7.40 -7.26
N PHE A 638 20.79 7.76 -8.44
CA PHE A 638 21.61 7.72 -9.65
C PHE A 638 22.74 8.76 -9.68
N SER A 639 22.46 10.03 -9.40
CA SER A 639 23.50 11.08 -9.38
C SER A 639 24.56 10.84 -8.30
N ALA A 640 24.14 10.50 -7.09
CA ALA A 640 25.07 10.27 -5.99
C ALA A 640 25.96 9.02 -6.19
N ILE A 641 25.47 7.95 -6.84
CA ILE A 641 26.31 6.77 -7.18
C ILE A 641 27.39 7.13 -8.22
N GLU A 642 27.08 7.98 -9.20
CA GLU A 642 28.06 8.52 -10.17
C GLU A 642 29.06 9.47 -9.48
N GLU A 643 28.60 10.39 -8.63
CA GLU A 643 29.47 11.32 -7.89
C GLU A 643 30.45 10.59 -6.94
N GLU A 644 30.03 9.44 -6.39
CA GLU A 644 30.88 8.56 -5.58
C GLU A 644 31.78 7.63 -6.43
N MET A 645 31.59 7.55 -7.75
CA MET A 645 32.31 6.69 -8.72
C MET A 645 32.46 5.22 -8.27
N THR A 646 31.41 4.67 -7.65
CA THR A 646 31.47 3.34 -6.98
C THR A 646 31.27 2.14 -7.93
N VAL A 647 30.69 2.36 -9.12
CA VAL A 647 30.26 1.29 -10.04
C VAL A 647 30.62 1.64 -11.48
N ASP A 648 30.74 0.64 -12.36
CA ASP A 648 31.10 0.87 -13.76
C ASP A 648 29.95 1.58 -14.51
N SER A 649 30.29 2.62 -15.28
CA SER A 649 29.33 3.39 -16.10
C SER A 649 28.45 2.47 -16.96
N THR A 650 29.03 1.49 -17.66
CA THR A 650 28.28 0.47 -18.41
C THR A 650 27.15 -0.23 -17.64
N TYR A 651 27.34 -0.56 -16.36
CA TYR A 651 26.32 -1.22 -15.53
C TYR A 651 25.30 -0.21 -14.99
N LEU A 652 25.75 1.00 -14.59
CA LEU A 652 24.87 2.09 -14.17
C LEU A 652 23.94 2.53 -15.32
N VAL A 653 24.46 2.64 -16.54
CA VAL A 653 23.71 2.87 -17.79
C VAL A 653 22.62 1.81 -17.99
N ALA A 654 22.93 0.53 -17.79
CA ALA A 654 21.95 -0.55 -17.94
C ALA A 654 20.79 -0.44 -16.93
N ILE A 655 21.08 -0.09 -15.66
CA ILE A 655 20.04 0.13 -14.65
C ILE A 655 19.21 1.39 -14.96
N ILE A 656 19.83 2.48 -15.41
CA ILE A 656 19.11 3.71 -15.76
C ILE A 656 18.16 3.45 -16.94
N ILE A 657 18.59 2.70 -17.96
CA ILE A 657 17.73 2.29 -19.09
C ILE A 657 16.57 1.41 -18.61
N ASP A 658 16.82 0.48 -17.68
CA ASP A 658 15.76 -0.38 -17.15
C ASP A 658 14.77 0.37 -16.23
N TYR A 659 15.24 1.33 -15.43
CA TYR A 659 14.37 2.25 -14.71
C TYR A 659 13.51 3.11 -15.66
N LEU A 660 14.08 3.59 -16.78
CA LEU A 660 13.32 4.32 -17.81
C LEU A 660 12.28 3.41 -18.50
N ARG A 661 12.59 2.14 -18.78
CA ARG A 661 11.60 1.13 -19.23
C ARG A 661 10.47 1.00 -18.21
N SER A 662 10.82 0.82 -16.94
CA SER A 662 9.87 0.62 -15.84
C SER A 662 8.93 1.83 -15.68
N ALA A 663 9.49 3.04 -15.64
CA ALA A 663 8.74 4.28 -15.57
C ALA A 663 7.84 4.50 -16.79
N ALA A 664 8.31 4.15 -18.00
CA ALA A 664 7.52 4.26 -19.23
C ALA A 664 6.32 3.28 -19.26
N ALA A 665 6.48 2.06 -18.73
CA ALA A 665 5.38 1.09 -18.62
C ALA A 665 4.24 1.62 -17.72
N GLU A 666 4.59 2.20 -16.58
CA GLU A 666 3.66 2.82 -15.62
C GLU A 666 3.23 4.27 -15.99
N GLN A 667 3.63 4.76 -17.17
CA GLN A 667 3.33 6.11 -17.68
C GLN A 667 3.80 7.26 -16.75
N ILE A 668 4.88 7.03 -16.01
CA ILE A 668 5.51 8.02 -15.12
C ILE A 668 6.36 8.98 -15.96
N GLN A 669 6.20 10.29 -15.75
CA GLN A 669 7.08 11.29 -16.35
C GLN A 669 8.38 11.37 -15.54
N VAL A 670 9.51 11.16 -16.20
CA VAL A 670 10.85 11.23 -15.58
C VAL A 670 11.52 12.54 -15.96
N ASN A 671 12.16 13.21 -15.00
CA ASN A 671 12.84 14.47 -15.23
C ASN A 671 13.98 14.35 -16.26
N SER A 672 14.13 15.38 -17.10
CA SER A 672 15.27 15.59 -18.00
C SER A 672 16.65 15.37 -17.37
N GLY A 673 16.81 15.60 -16.06
CA GLY A 673 18.08 15.36 -15.33
C GLY A 673 18.63 13.93 -15.48
N LEU A 674 17.78 12.90 -15.40
CA LEU A 674 18.23 11.51 -15.55
C LEU A 674 18.66 11.20 -17.00
N HIS A 675 17.97 11.80 -17.97
CA HIS A 675 18.29 11.68 -19.39
C HIS A 675 19.61 12.39 -19.73
N VAL A 676 19.92 13.52 -19.08
CA VAL A 676 21.22 14.21 -19.17
C VAL A 676 22.34 13.37 -18.56
N LEU A 677 22.11 12.71 -17.42
CA LEU A 677 23.06 11.77 -16.81
C LEU A 677 23.35 10.58 -17.74
N LEU A 678 22.31 9.97 -18.33
CA LEU A 678 22.46 8.85 -19.27
C LEU A 678 23.30 9.24 -20.51
N VAL A 679 23.07 10.43 -21.07
CA VAL A 679 23.90 10.97 -22.17
C VAL A 679 25.34 11.23 -21.71
N HIS A 680 25.56 11.70 -20.48
CA HIS A 680 26.90 11.93 -19.95
C HIS A 680 27.70 10.64 -19.79
N LEU A 681 27.11 9.60 -19.18
CA LEU A 681 27.72 8.30 -18.96
C LEU A 681 28.15 7.63 -20.27
N LEU A 682 27.24 7.55 -21.25
CA LEU A 682 27.52 7.00 -22.58
C LEU A 682 28.57 7.82 -23.34
N ALA A 683 28.65 9.13 -23.11
CA ALA A 683 29.64 10.00 -23.73
C ALA A 683 31.07 9.77 -23.17
N GLN A 684 31.20 9.57 -21.85
CA GLN A 684 32.50 9.24 -21.23
C GLN A 684 33.09 7.96 -21.86
N GLU A 685 32.26 6.94 -22.07
CA GLU A 685 32.64 5.67 -22.70
C GLU A 685 32.70 5.72 -24.26
N GLN A 686 32.49 6.90 -24.87
CA GLN A 686 32.45 7.11 -26.34
C GLN A 686 31.38 6.30 -27.10
N ARG A 687 30.31 5.85 -26.42
CA ARG A 687 29.23 5.00 -26.95
C ARG A 687 28.18 5.79 -27.75
N TYR A 688 28.65 6.66 -28.65
CA TYR A 688 27.81 7.60 -29.41
C TYR A 688 26.71 6.94 -30.28
N HIS A 689 26.93 5.69 -30.72
CA HIS A 689 25.92 4.93 -31.46
C HIS A 689 24.69 4.62 -30.62
N GLU A 690 24.86 4.28 -29.33
CA GLU A 690 23.76 3.99 -28.42
C GLU A 690 22.97 5.25 -28.06
N ILE A 691 23.66 6.39 -27.90
CA ILE A 691 23.01 7.70 -27.76
C ILE A 691 22.08 7.96 -28.97
N TRP A 692 22.54 7.71 -30.20
CA TRP A 692 21.71 7.83 -31.39
C TRP A 692 20.51 6.87 -31.38
N GLN A 693 20.71 5.60 -31.02
CA GLN A 693 19.63 4.61 -30.92
C GLN A 693 18.58 4.99 -29.86
N LEU A 694 19.00 5.48 -28.69
CA LEU A 694 18.10 5.88 -27.59
C LEU A 694 17.25 7.10 -27.96
N VAL A 695 17.78 8.05 -28.75
CA VAL A 695 17.00 9.17 -29.29
C VAL A 695 16.01 8.71 -30.37
N VAL A 696 16.45 7.89 -31.34
CA VAL A 696 15.57 7.38 -32.40
C VAL A 696 14.46 6.48 -31.85
N GLY A 697 14.79 5.66 -30.83
CA GLY A 697 13.84 4.86 -30.06
C GLY A 697 12.97 5.64 -29.07
N LYS A 698 13.15 6.97 -28.95
CA LYS A 698 12.42 7.88 -28.05
C LYS A 698 12.57 7.60 -26.55
N VAL A 699 13.58 6.82 -26.15
CA VAL A 699 13.97 6.61 -24.74
C VAL A 699 14.62 7.87 -24.17
N LEU A 700 15.29 8.65 -25.02
CA LEU A 700 15.70 10.03 -24.74
C LEU A 700 14.68 11.00 -25.40
N PRO A 701 13.63 11.46 -24.69
CA PRO A 701 12.66 12.38 -25.23
C PRO A 701 13.29 13.76 -25.52
N PRO A 702 12.85 14.44 -26.60
CA PRO A 702 13.44 15.71 -27.01
C PRO A 702 13.15 16.79 -25.96
N SER A 703 14.20 17.31 -25.32
CA SER A 703 14.11 18.31 -24.25
C SER A 703 15.33 19.23 -24.25
N ARG A 704 15.14 20.48 -23.78
CA ARG A 704 16.18 21.53 -23.82
C ARG A 704 17.48 21.12 -23.12
N PRO A 705 17.46 20.49 -21.92
CA PRO A 705 18.69 20.06 -21.25
C PRO A 705 19.43 18.93 -21.97
N VAL A 706 18.69 17.92 -22.49
CA VAL A 706 19.28 16.82 -23.25
C VAL A 706 19.88 17.33 -24.56
N ALA A 707 19.18 18.20 -25.27
CA ALA A 707 19.66 18.79 -26.52
C ALA A 707 20.94 19.62 -26.33
N ILE A 708 21.00 20.45 -25.27
CA ILE A 708 22.22 21.16 -24.87
C ILE A 708 23.34 20.16 -24.54
N LYS A 709 23.06 19.09 -23.80
CA LYS A 709 24.10 18.10 -23.44
C LYS A 709 24.67 17.38 -24.66
N LEU A 710 23.82 17.02 -25.63
CA LEU A 710 24.25 16.45 -26.91
C LEU A 710 25.16 17.39 -27.72
N LEU A 711 25.02 18.71 -27.56
CA LEU A 711 25.85 19.72 -28.23
C LEU A 711 27.22 19.88 -27.54
N GLU A 712 27.24 19.95 -26.20
CA GLU A 712 28.49 19.92 -25.40
C GLU A 712 29.32 18.68 -25.74
N THR A 713 28.70 17.50 -25.65
CA THR A 713 29.29 16.19 -25.98
C THR A 713 29.65 16.08 -27.46
N GLY A 714 28.83 16.66 -28.35
CA GLY A 714 29.01 16.63 -29.80
C GLY A 714 30.25 17.35 -30.32
N THR A 715 30.95 18.11 -29.48
CA THR A 715 32.25 18.74 -29.80
C THR A 715 33.30 17.76 -30.33
N GLN A 716 33.23 16.48 -29.95
CA GLN A 716 34.12 15.42 -30.44
C GLN A 716 33.47 14.51 -31.50
N HIS A 717 32.14 14.59 -31.71
CA HIS A 717 31.40 13.70 -32.60
C HIS A 717 30.25 14.42 -33.29
N GLU A 718 30.47 14.84 -34.54
CA GLU A 718 29.57 15.69 -35.34
C GLU A 718 28.15 15.11 -35.50
N ALA A 719 27.99 13.79 -35.57
CA ALA A 719 26.65 13.19 -35.65
C ALA A 719 25.86 13.32 -34.34
N THR A 720 26.53 13.37 -33.18
CA THR A 720 25.89 13.69 -31.89
C THR A 720 25.54 15.18 -31.81
N ARG A 721 26.45 16.06 -32.27
CA ARG A 721 26.20 17.51 -32.39
C ARG A 721 24.96 17.81 -33.22
N LYS A 722 24.86 17.18 -34.39
CA LYS A 722 23.68 17.27 -35.27
C LYS A 722 22.40 16.76 -34.59
N LEU A 723 22.48 15.67 -33.83
CA LEU A 723 21.33 15.13 -33.08
C LEU A 723 20.79 16.14 -32.04
N GLY A 724 21.68 16.86 -31.35
CA GLY A 724 21.31 17.98 -30.48
C GLY A 724 20.70 19.17 -31.22
N MET A 725 21.26 19.55 -32.38
CA MET A 725 20.69 20.58 -33.27
C MET A 725 19.27 20.22 -33.76
N ASP A 726 19.06 18.98 -34.20
CA ASP A 726 17.75 18.51 -34.68
C ASP A 726 16.74 18.38 -33.52
N MET A 727 17.17 18.01 -32.30
CA MET A 727 16.33 18.11 -31.08
C MET A 727 15.92 19.55 -30.76
N LEU A 728 16.85 20.51 -30.75
CA LEU A 728 16.54 21.92 -30.49
C LEU A 728 15.52 22.46 -31.50
N ARG A 729 15.67 22.07 -32.77
CA ARG A 729 14.72 22.37 -33.84
C ARG A 729 13.34 21.76 -33.59
N GLN A 730 13.25 20.52 -33.10
CA GLN A 730 11.99 19.84 -32.78
C GLN A 730 11.25 20.48 -31.60
N ILE A 731 11.96 20.88 -30.53
CA ILE A 731 11.34 21.50 -29.34
C ILE A 731 11.09 23.01 -29.48
N HIS A 732 11.38 23.60 -30.65
CA HIS A 732 11.30 25.05 -30.88
C HIS A 732 12.22 25.86 -29.92
N GLY A 733 13.38 25.29 -29.58
CA GLY A 733 14.43 25.88 -28.75
C GLY A 733 15.23 26.95 -29.49
N HIS A 734 14.54 27.96 -30.01
CA HIS A 734 15.08 28.91 -30.99
C HIS A 734 16.32 29.67 -30.50
N THR A 735 16.37 30.06 -29.22
CA THR A 735 17.47 30.87 -28.66
C THR A 735 18.80 30.10 -28.68
N GLU A 736 18.81 28.88 -28.13
CA GLU A 736 19.99 27.99 -28.15
C GLU A 736 20.36 27.61 -29.58
N TYR A 737 19.36 27.26 -30.40
CA TYR A 737 19.58 26.81 -31.77
C TYR A 737 20.30 27.88 -32.61
N LEU A 738 19.89 29.15 -32.45
CA LEU A 738 20.55 30.27 -33.09
C LEU A 738 21.92 30.58 -32.46
N LYS A 739 22.05 30.52 -31.13
CA LYS A 739 23.34 30.73 -30.44
C LYS A 739 24.41 29.74 -30.93
N GLU A 740 24.07 28.48 -31.14
CA GLU A 740 25.03 27.48 -31.66
C GLU A 740 25.31 27.66 -33.17
N LEU A 741 24.30 27.98 -33.99
CA LEU A 741 24.53 28.33 -35.41
C LEU A 741 25.44 29.56 -35.58
N LEU A 742 25.37 30.53 -34.66
CA LEU A 742 26.23 31.71 -34.65
C LEU A 742 27.67 31.37 -34.25
N GLN A 743 27.87 30.50 -33.26
CA GLN A 743 29.20 29.97 -32.90
C GLN A 743 29.83 29.14 -34.03
N GLU A 744 29.02 28.45 -34.84
CA GLU A 744 29.45 27.74 -36.06
C GLU A 744 29.69 28.66 -37.26
N GLY A 745 29.47 29.97 -37.15
CA GLY A 745 29.60 30.91 -38.27
C GLY A 745 28.52 30.77 -39.35
N ARG A 746 27.47 29.98 -39.11
CA ARG A 746 26.35 29.70 -40.04
C ARG A 746 25.28 30.80 -40.00
N VAL A 747 25.72 32.06 -39.89
CA VAL A 747 24.86 33.24 -39.63
C VAL A 747 23.71 33.35 -40.63
N LEU A 748 23.97 33.16 -41.94
CA LEU A 748 22.94 33.20 -42.98
C LEU A 748 21.89 32.08 -42.87
N GLU A 749 22.24 30.92 -42.32
CA GLU A 749 21.28 29.85 -42.04
C GLU A 749 20.42 30.20 -40.81
N GLY A 750 21.03 30.81 -39.79
CA GLY A 750 20.33 31.40 -38.65
C GLY A 750 19.27 32.43 -39.08
N LEU A 751 19.61 33.35 -39.99
CA LEU A 751 18.65 34.32 -40.53
C LEU A 751 17.51 33.66 -41.31
N ARG A 752 17.80 32.62 -42.11
CA ARG A 752 16.77 31.84 -42.80
C ARG A 752 15.84 31.13 -41.79
N TYR A 753 16.39 30.58 -40.72
CA TYR A 753 15.64 29.93 -39.65
C TYR A 753 14.75 30.92 -38.88
N VAL A 754 15.28 32.09 -38.50
CA VAL A 754 14.51 33.20 -37.90
C VAL A 754 13.31 33.57 -38.77
N ARG A 755 13.54 33.80 -40.08
CA ARG A 755 12.50 34.18 -41.04
C ARG A 755 11.46 33.08 -41.25
N GLN A 756 11.87 31.82 -41.25
CA GLN A 756 10.98 30.67 -41.47
C GLN A 756 10.08 30.38 -40.26
N ASN A 757 10.61 30.52 -39.04
CA ASN A 757 9.87 30.21 -37.80
C ASN A 757 9.23 31.45 -37.15
N LYS A 758 9.46 32.66 -37.69
CA LYS A 758 8.98 33.95 -37.13
C LYS A 758 9.41 34.14 -35.66
N VAL A 759 10.71 34.00 -35.41
CA VAL A 759 11.27 34.17 -34.07
C VAL A 759 11.34 35.66 -33.74
N ASP A 760 10.44 36.17 -32.90
CA ASP A 760 10.39 37.59 -32.51
C ASP A 760 11.62 38.02 -31.67
N SER A 761 12.20 37.08 -30.91
CA SER A 761 13.35 37.32 -30.01
C SER A 761 14.71 37.26 -30.73
N VAL A 762 14.90 38.05 -31.79
CA VAL A 762 16.20 38.20 -32.46
C VAL A 762 17.05 39.21 -31.70
N ALA A 763 18.22 38.81 -31.19
CA ALA A 763 19.21 39.72 -30.63
C ALA A 763 20.15 40.23 -31.75
N PRO A 764 20.05 41.50 -32.21
CA PRO A 764 20.76 41.93 -33.43
C PRO A 764 22.28 41.94 -33.26
N ALA A 765 22.77 42.42 -32.11
CA ALA A 765 24.19 42.41 -31.75
C ALA A 765 24.84 41.03 -31.95
N ALA A 766 24.24 39.96 -31.44
CA ALA A 766 24.80 38.60 -31.55
C ALA A 766 24.97 38.11 -33.00
N PHE A 767 24.07 38.50 -33.91
CA PHE A 767 24.20 38.20 -35.34
C PHE A 767 25.27 39.05 -36.02
N LEU A 768 25.43 40.32 -35.61
CA LEU A 768 26.39 41.27 -36.18
C LEU A 768 27.82 40.98 -35.69
N GLU A 769 28.00 40.65 -34.41
CA GLU A 769 29.27 40.20 -33.82
C GLU A 769 29.77 38.92 -34.50
N ALA A 770 28.89 37.93 -34.69
CA ALA A 770 29.22 36.69 -35.41
C ALA A 770 29.47 36.90 -36.91
N ALA A 771 28.97 38.00 -37.51
CA ALA A 771 29.30 38.36 -38.88
C ALA A 771 30.64 39.10 -39.00
N ILE A 772 31.01 39.90 -37.98
CA ILE A 772 32.31 40.57 -37.89
C ILE A 772 33.44 39.57 -37.65
N SER A 773 33.24 38.56 -36.78
CA SER A 773 34.26 37.54 -36.50
C SER A 773 34.60 36.66 -37.71
N LEU A 774 33.68 36.55 -38.68
CA LEU A 774 33.92 35.90 -39.97
C LEU A 774 34.73 36.75 -40.96
N ASN A 775 34.94 38.04 -40.67
CA ASN A 775 35.66 39.01 -41.50
C ASN A 775 35.22 39.05 -42.97
N ASP A 776 33.93 38.83 -43.22
CA ASP A 776 33.32 38.80 -44.56
C ASP A 776 32.34 39.98 -44.73
N PRO A 777 32.69 41.00 -45.53
CA PRO A 777 31.86 42.19 -45.67
C PRO A 777 30.52 41.92 -46.37
N GLN A 778 30.42 40.87 -47.20
CA GLN A 778 29.16 40.51 -47.87
C GLN A 778 28.19 39.84 -46.88
N LYS A 779 28.69 38.96 -46.00
CA LYS A 779 27.89 38.40 -44.90
C LYS A 779 27.45 39.51 -43.94
N LEU A 780 28.37 40.39 -43.53
CA LEU A 780 28.05 41.48 -42.61
C LEU A 780 26.98 42.44 -43.18
N ALA A 781 27.13 42.89 -44.43
CA ALA A 781 26.12 43.72 -45.09
C ALA A 781 24.76 43.01 -45.22
N SER A 782 24.76 41.70 -45.51
CA SER A 782 23.52 40.90 -45.58
C SER A 782 22.81 40.78 -44.23
N VAL A 783 23.56 40.63 -43.14
CA VAL A 783 23.02 40.56 -41.78
C VAL A 783 22.48 41.91 -41.34
N PHE A 784 23.24 42.99 -41.54
CA PHE A 784 22.80 44.36 -41.21
C PHE A 784 21.53 44.76 -41.98
N ARG A 785 21.43 44.37 -43.26
CA ARG A 785 20.22 44.52 -44.08
C ARG A 785 19.03 43.74 -43.51
N PHE A 786 19.22 42.48 -43.11
CA PHE A 786 18.17 41.69 -42.48
C PHE A 786 17.68 42.30 -41.16
N CYS A 787 18.60 42.79 -40.31
CA CYS A 787 18.22 43.44 -39.05
C CYS A 787 17.36 44.69 -39.29
N LEU A 788 17.67 45.51 -40.31
CA LEU A 788 16.84 46.64 -40.72
C LEU A 788 15.45 46.23 -41.25
N ASP A 789 15.40 45.16 -42.05
CA ASP A 789 14.16 44.73 -42.72
C ASP A 789 13.24 43.87 -41.80
N PHE A 790 13.77 43.26 -40.73
CA PHE A 790 13.06 42.26 -39.90
C PHE A 790 12.93 42.61 -38.41
N VAL A 791 13.77 43.48 -37.84
CA VAL A 791 13.72 43.84 -36.41
C VAL A 791 13.09 45.22 -36.23
N PRO A 792 11.91 45.34 -35.57
CA PRO A 792 11.22 46.62 -35.45
C PRO A 792 12.05 47.62 -34.65
N ASN A 793 12.10 48.86 -35.13
CA ASN A 793 12.87 49.97 -34.55
C ASN A 793 14.39 49.76 -34.43
N PHE A 794 14.99 48.80 -35.16
CA PHE A 794 16.45 48.59 -35.13
C PHE A 794 17.27 49.85 -35.44
N SER A 795 16.79 50.73 -36.32
CA SER A 795 17.41 52.03 -36.62
C SER A 795 17.51 53.02 -35.44
N LEU A 796 16.93 52.69 -34.28
CA LEU A 796 16.95 53.49 -33.05
C LEU A 796 17.77 52.85 -31.92
N THR A 797 18.37 51.67 -32.12
CA THR A 797 19.21 51.01 -31.10
C THR A 797 20.66 51.50 -31.16
N PRO A 798 21.42 51.44 -30.04
CA PRO A 798 22.86 51.75 -30.06
C PRO A 798 23.62 50.83 -31.02
N ASP A 799 23.25 49.55 -31.10
CA ASP A 799 23.78 48.55 -32.03
C ASP A 799 23.83 49.07 -33.47
N PHE A 800 22.74 49.69 -33.96
CA PHE A 800 22.69 50.23 -35.32
C PHE A 800 23.74 51.33 -35.52
N THR A 801 23.89 52.25 -34.56
CA THR A 801 24.90 53.33 -34.66
C THR A 801 26.33 52.79 -34.62
N MET A 802 26.60 51.79 -33.79
CA MET A 802 27.90 51.13 -33.68
C MET A 802 28.23 50.37 -34.96
N TYR A 803 27.37 49.41 -35.36
CA TYR A 803 27.65 48.53 -36.49
C TYR A 803 27.54 49.23 -37.84
N SER A 804 26.73 50.29 -38.01
CA SER A 804 26.71 51.09 -39.24
C SER A 804 28.09 51.68 -39.56
N SER A 805 28.88 52.06 -38.55
CA SER A 805 30.25 52.57 -38.76
C SER A 805 31.20 51.46 -39.23
N VAL A 806 31.08 50.25 -38.65
CA VAL A 806 31.89 49.07 -39.01
C VAL A 806 31.58 48.58 -40.41
N VAL A 807 30.31 48.48 -40.80
CA VAL A 807 29.89 48.17 -42.17
C VAL A 807 30.46 49.17 -43.17
N SER A 808 30.37 50.47 -42.85
CA SER A 808 30.89 51.55 -43.71
C SER A 808 32.40 51.43 -43.93
N GLN A 809 33.16 51.11 -42.87
CA GLN A 809 34.61 50.91 -42.97
C GLN A 809 34.96 49.65 -43.77
N GLN A 810 34.41 48.48 -43.41
CA GLN A 810 34.78 47.21 -44.07
C GLN A 810 34.39 47.17 -45.56
N CYS A 811 33.22 47.68 -45.94
CA CYS A 811 32.82 47.76 -47.36
C CYS A 811 33.60 48.80 -48.17
N SER A 812 34.36 49.71 -47.53
CA SER A 812 35.22 50.68 -48.21
C SER A 812 36.66 50.20 -48.44
N ILE A 813 37.03 49.04 -47.89
CA ILE A 813 38.38 48.43 -47.98
C ILE A 813 38.44 47.37 -49.09
N SER A 814 37.30 46.93 -49.63
CA SER A 814 37.20 45.88 -50.66
C SER A 814 37.05 46.43 -52.08
N VAL A 815 37.94 47.34 -52.50
CA VAL A 815 37.99 47.97 -53.84
C VAL A 815 39.42 47.92 -54.38
#